data_AF-A0A4Y2FR92-F1
#
_entry.id   AF-A0A4Y2FR92-F1
#
_cell.length_a   1.000
_cell.length_b   1.000
_cell.length_c   1.000
_cell.angle_alpha   90.00
_cell.angle_beta   90.00
_cell.angle_gamma   90.00
#
_symmetry.space_group_name_H-M   'P 1'
#
loop_
_entity.id
_entity.type
_entity.pdbx_description
1 polymer ?
#
loop_
_entity_poly.entity_id
_entity_poly.type
_entity_poly.pdbx_seq_one_letter_code
_entity_poly.pdbx_strand_id
1 'polypeptide(L)'
;MPWKPPVLKDLSKCNSKVSRKVWETYIIGKNGLYWSIILSYLIPSAHSQSHGDFAKRLKNLTGDSIGCFTVMDNLKHFNPFHKKHAFYFGTHMRRVLRKFKKNVNRNMNFRPAGANTVDLTLAAAAEMLNCFIEVYHAESTEIQKSDVFSPEAQSVSFDVNPDTLIIFHRPKTHFRSGENYTFGFGLLDGIIRHQGVLDIYWGTVHLHLYGWLLGVSLIKDNGEMVRKAFMIWENFLVLLLQSDIKSVIPKIYKFKSLLELLKDYGYNTNPLVKGRDGFSAFHLCLSLPDPQYLNLLYNYVSTNFYQSGVSCRKPGDETLLALNDLKRVFSRIPEKMSPLTEIAAYRHREISRFNVYQINVVKILKDQQKSADDTVLAILKEYIKYFSSCDERIHFENYIKFGDYYEKLDNYTCILILDRLAFLKNKAYFDLVQPLFLMMMSNNYFPRKEHDHDGGTPLGCKGCAHRVIPLKYRMNFLKVLKEVCNQVRTVSGGNIASPADMILRSVQSIPKDEFILSRLKTSLEAAINVQVNDTKSVQKIFRTIQVLGEVFATSINENFVSGFLLSAHIPLEIEQALRDIRNDISHYKANAIQGRLNLEMCIDLFQKIQDELKLIYQVLTPVFSCQRFKMKEFIIQSATPHFQISEDEIKNISIDREIWCTTQWDQFKTFAVNVFRFFEKVLNKSFPKMNGSENYFEKIKRLQDGIDALNFVFSFKITFDDAMVTKNLTDARAKLQKIIKILKLREPTCHDIKYLKVVFKKYVLLLKDIFSLEVTDASSDVKCENLIHLKNHLKNYNVFVGDENLEIRKLISEFLKPSFEATVKLKTALRNSQKPPNLDQVLQQTYLSNKNRKIIKATFLSNPSENLKILESYSYDSMDKALGKELETSKKLLEMLTKEEYKKALLQHSSTFERSLEIKFLKLVNQKMEFLIKRIYLIDNILFGPNCKNVRLDIMMPFPSLYHQYEQKLDVKSSLEMLLFDCMNIMDKRKDLSDLYTKMNNMFAGVDLRNILSHGNILVDTLGILLDPGDFLSELDAKMLELIEDQETLRALSDFWMEHKPNTTEDLKKLIKIHNQSENVADIIKCHRWESYAVILPTRQ
;
A
#
# COMPACT_ATOMS: atom_id res chain seq x y z
N MET A 1 -8.40 -23.56 -13.74
CA MET A 1 -9.57 -22.90 -14.38
C MET A 1 -10.74 -22.70 -13.39
N PRO A 2 -11.07 -21.46 -13.01
CA PRO A 2 -12.30 -21.16 -12.28
C PRO A 2 -13.52 -21.26 -13.20
N TRP A 3 -14.65 -21.64 -12.59
CA TRP A 3 -15.85 -22.13 -13.25
C TRP A 3 -16.75 -20.94 -13.64
N LYS A 4 -17.09 -20.79 -14.93
CA LYS A 4 -18.16 -19.83 -15.30
C LYS A 4 -19.53 -20.43 -14.98
N PRO A 5 -20.34 -19.81 -14.09
CA PRO A 5 -21.71 -20.23 -13.87
C PRO A 5 -22.53 -20.08 -15.17
N PRO A 6 -23.61 -20.87 -15.35
CA PRO A 6 -24.58 -20.62 -16.40
C PRO A 6 -25.08 -19.17 -16.37
N VAL A 7 -25.30 -18.57 -17.54
CA VAL A 7 -25.71 -17.16 -17.68
C VAL A 7 -27.11 -17.08 -18.27
N LEU A 8 -28.04 -16.36 -17.62
CA LEU A 8 -29.37 -16.13 -18.18
C LEU A 8 -29.29 -15.16 -19.36
N LYS A 9 -29.84 -15.57 -20.50
CA LYS A 9 -29.94 -14.82 -21.75
C LYS A 9 -31.39 -14.56 -22.10
N ASP A 10 -31.66 -13.34 -22.55
CA ASP A 10 -32.94 -12.97 -23.14
C ASP A 10 -32.78 -12.96 -24.66
N LEU A 11 -33.42 -13.92 -25.34
CA LEU A 11 -33.33 -14.08 -26.79
C LEU A 11 -34.34 -13.22 -27.55
N SER A 12 -35.21 -12.47 -26.85
CA SER A 12 -36.26 -11.63 -27.45
C SER A 12 -35.75 -10.56 -28.43
N LYS A 13 -34.47 -10.19 -28.32
CA LYS A 13 -33.83 -9.19 -29.18
C LYS A 13 -33.32 -9.73 -30.52
N CYS A 14 -33.24 -11.05 -30.69
CA CYS A 14 -32.55 -11.68 -31.83
C CYS A 14 -33.46 -12.39 -32.85
N ASN A 15 -34.73 -12.66 -32.54
CA ASN A 15 -35.71 -13.13 -33.53
C ASN A 15 -37.16 -13.02 -33.04
N SER A 16 -38.09 -12.65 -33.92
CA SER A 16 -39.43 -12.11 -33.61
C SER A 16 -40.54 -13.14 -33.33
N LYS A 17 -40.24 -14.43 -33.20
CA LYS A 17 -41.31 -15.46 -33.07
C LYS A 17 -41.49 -16.09 -31.70
N VAL A 18 -40.54 -15.99 -30.76
CA VAL A 18 -40.77 -16.45 -29.38
C VAL A 18 -39.93 -15.66 -28.36
N SER A 19 -40.58 -15.01 -27.40
CA SER A 19 -39.91 -14.48 -26.20
C SER A 19 -39.45 -15.64 -25.32
N ARG A 20 -38.13 -15.93 -25.29
CA ARG A 20 -37.56 -17.03 -24.48
C ARG A 20 -36.39 -16.53 -23.63
N LYS A 21 -36.50 -16.75 -22.31
CA LYS A 21 -35.38 -16.65 -21.36
C LYS A 21 -34.68 -18.01 -21.26
N VAL A 22 -33.37 -18.03 -21.49
CA VAL A 22 -32.58 -19.25 -21.64
C VAL A 22 -31.28 -19.15 -20.87
N TRP A 23 -30.95 -20.16 -20.08
CA TRP A 23 -29.67 -20.27 -19.39
C TRP A 23 -28.61 -20.88 -20.31
N GLU A 24 -27.61 -20.08 -20.68
CA GLU A 24 -26.42 -20.52 -21.41
C GLU A 24 -25.51 -21.32 -20.46
N THR A 25 -25.27 -22.60 -20.77
CA THR A 25 -24.33 -23.46 -20.04
C THR A 25 -23.11 -23.79 -20.90
N TYR A 26 -21.93 -23.41 -20.42
CA TYR A 26 -20.66 -23.69 -21.10
C TYR A 26 -20.27 -25.18 -21.05
N ILE A 27 -19.74 -25.69 -22.17
CA ILE A 27 -19.13 -27.01 -22.27
C ILE A 27 -17.63 -26.85 -22.59
N ILE A 28 -16.78 -27.51 -21.79
CA ILE A 28 -15.31 -27.43 -21.91
C ILE A 28 -14.79 -28.71 -22.60
N GLY A 29 -13.91 -28.55 -23.60
CA GLY A 29 -13.06 -29.61 -24.15
C GLY A 29 -13.44 -30.17 -25.54
N LYS A 30 -12.66 -31.16 -26.00
CA LYS A 30 -12.89 -31.89 -27.27
C LYS A 30 -14.32 -32.41 -27.35
N ASN A 31 -14.99 -32.13 -28.47
CA ASN A 31 -16.39 -32.47 -28.78
C ASN A 31 -17.46 -31.56 -28.15
N GLY A 32 -17.13 -30.34 -27.74
CA GLY A 32 -18.10 -29.38 -27.17
C GLY A 32 -19.41 -29.24 -27.96
N LEU A 33 -19.34 -29.16 -29.30
CA LEU A 33 -20.51 -29.10 -30.18
C LEU A 33 -21.46 -30.30 -30.02
N TYR A 34 -20.92 -31.53 -30.03
CA TYR A 34 -21.70 -32.75 -29.90
C TYR A 34 -22.37 -32.84 -28.53
N TRP A 35 -21.65 -32.44 -27.48
CA TRP A 35 -22.21 -32.36 -26.14
C TRP A 35 -23.32 -31.31 -26.02
N SER A 36 -23.18 -30.15 -26.67
CA SER A 36 -24.24 -29.13 -26.71
C SER A 36 -25.52 -29.70 -27.29
N ILE A 37 -25.43 -30.43 -28.40
CA ILE A 37 -26.59 -31.05 -29.07
C ILE A 37 -27.21 -32.14 -28.19
N ILE A 38 -26.40 -33.09 -27.68
CA ILE A 38 -26.88 -34.20 -26.84
C ILE A 38 -27.62 -33.70 -25.60
N LEU A 39 -27.02 -32.73 -24.89
CA LEU A 39 -27.60 -32.20 -23.66
C LEU A 39 -28.86 -31.39 -23.93
N SER A 40 -28.85 -30.52 -24.94
CA SER A 40 -30.02 -29.74 -25.35
C SER A 40 -31.19 -30.65 -25.76
N TYR A 41 -30.91 -31.77 -26.43
CA TYR A 41 -31.94 -32.70 -26.92
C TYR A 41 -32.52 -33.63 -25.84
N LEU A 42 -31.70 -34.14 -24.93
CA LEU A 42 -32.14 -35.15 -23.95
C LEU A 42 -32.66 -34.57 -22.63
N ILE A 43 -32.10 -33.46 -22.14
CA ILE A 43 -32.47 -32.89 -20.83
C ILE A 43 -34.00 -32.64 -20.75
N PRO A 44 -34.66 -31.99 -21.73
CA PRO A 44 -36.10 -31.74 -21.64
C PRO A 44 -36.93 -33.02 -21.41
N SER A 45 -36.60 -34.09 -22.14
CA SER A 45 -37.29 -35.39 -22.02
C SER A 45 -36.94 -36.20 -20.77
N ALA A 46 -35.74 -36.01 -20.20
CA ALA A 46 -35.36 -36.68 -18.95
C ALA A 46 -36.22 -36.19 -17.77
N HIS A 47 -36.72 -34.96 -17.87
CA HIS A 47 -37.48 -34.29 -16.81
C HIS A 47 -39.00 -34.25 -17.07
N SER A 48 -39.49 -34.55 -18.27
CA SER A 48 -40.92 -34.52 -18.62
C SER A 48 -41.73 -35.71 -18.08
N GLN A 49 -41.14 -36.56 -17.22
CA GLN A 49 -41.69 -37.82 -16.69
C GLN A 49 -42.10 -38.88 -17.73
N SER A 50 -42.01 -38.58 -19.03
CA SER A 50 -42.29 -39.53 -20.12
C SER A 50 -41.06 -40.38 -20.44
N HIS A 51 -40.93 -41.53 -19.76
CA HIS A 51 -39.87 -42.49 -20.05
C HIS A 51 -39.87 -42.95 -21.52
N GLY A 52 -41.06 -43.02 -22.14
CA GLY A 52 -41.22 -43.35 -23.55
C GLY A 52 -40.59 -42.31 -24.48
N ASP A 53 -40.77 -41.02 -24.20
CA ASP A 53 -40.18 -39.94 -25.00
C ASP A 53 -38.65 -39.90 -24.84
N PHE A 54 -38.15 -40.02 -23.61
CA PHE A 54 -36.70 -40.08 -23.37
C PHE A 54 -36.04 -41.28 -24.09
N ALA A 55 -36.65 -42.47 -24.01
CA ALA A 55 -36.15 -43.67 -24.68
C ALA A 55 -36.15 -43.51 -26.21
N LYS A 56 -37.19 -42.87 -26.77
CA LYS A 56 -37.27 -42.56 -28.20
C LYS A 56 -36.16 -41.60 -28.63
N ARG A 57 -35.95 -40.51 -27.91
CA ARG A 57 -34.87 -39.54 -28.19
C ARG A 57 -33.48 -40.13 -28.05
N LEU A 58 -33.25 -40.98 -27.04
CA LEU A 58 -31.98 -41.68 -26.87
C LEU A 58 -31.73 -42.67 -28.02
N LYS A 59 -32.77 -43.37 -28.49
CA LYS A 59 -32.71 -44.24 -29.67
C LYS A 59 -32.36 -43.44 -30.93
N ASN A 60 -32.91 -42.24 -31.13
CA ASN A 60 -32.55 -41.37 -32.25
C ASN A 60 -31.06 -40.98 -32.23
N LEU A 61 -30.50 -40.69 -31.05
CA LEU A 61 -29.08 -40.35 -30.93
C LEU A 61 -28.14 -41.54 -31.17
N THR A 62 -28.53 -42.76 -30.76
CA THR A 62 -27.58 -43.87 -30.58
C THR A 62 -27.91 -45.16 -31.36
N GLY A 63 -29.10 -45.25 -31.96
CA GLY A 63 -29.61 -46.43 -32.65
C GLY A 63 -30.12 -47.56 -31.73
N ASP A 64 -29.90 -47.47 -30.41
CA ASP A 64 -30.44 -48.39 -29.40
C ASP A 64 -30.90 -47.63 -28.15
N SER A 65 -31.59 -48.32 -27.23
CA SER A 65 -32.01 -47.76 -25.93
C SER A 65 -31.21 -48.34 -24.76
N ILE A 66 -30.01 -48.90 -25.03
CA ILE A 66 -29.20 -49.60 -24.02
C ILE A 66 -28.67 -48.61 -22.99
N GLY A 67 -29.00 -48.85 -21.70
CA GLY A 67 -28.62 -47.97 -20.59
C GLY A 67 -29.52 -46.75 -20.40
N CYS A 68 -30.72 -46.75 -21.01
CA CYS A 68 -31.70 -45.66 -20.95
C CYS A 68 -31.94 -45.13 -19.53
N PHE A 69 -32.25 -46.01 -18.57
CA PHE A 69 -32.49 -45.63 -17.18
C PHE A 69 -31.29 -44.92 -16.55
N THR A 70 -30.08 -45.42 -16.75
CA THR A 70 -28.85 -44.82 -16.20
C THR A 70 -28.51 -43.49 -16.85
N VAL A 71 -28.74 -43.33 -18.16
CA VAL A 71 -28.55 -42.05 -18.87
C VAL A 71 -29.59 -41.03 -18.39
N MET A 72 -30.85 -41.45 -18.26
CA MET A 72 -31.94 -40.63 -17.75
C MET A 72 -31.68 -40.18 -16.32
N ASP A 73 -31.24 -41.09 -15.45
CA ASP A 73 -30.94 -40.80 -14.05
C ASP A 73 -29.76 -39.82 -13.90
N ASN A 74 -28.69 -40.02 -14.68
CA ASN A 74 -27.57 -39.07 -14.72
C ASN A 74 -28.00 -37.67 -15.20
N LEU A 75 -28.94 -37.60 -16.15
CA LEU A 75 -29.48 -36.32 -16.65
C LEU A 75 -30.47 -35.69 -15.67
N LYS A 76 -31.27 -36.49 -14.95
CA LYS A 76 -32.17 -35.99 -13.90
C LYS A 76 -31.41 -35.33 -12.75
N HIS A 77 -30.22 -35.85 -12.44
CA HIS A 77 -29.33 -35.30 -11.42
C HIS A 77 -28.30 -34.31 -11.99
N PHE A 78 -28.39 -33.96 -13.28
CA PHE A 78 -27.50 -32.99 -13.89
C PHE A 78 -27.81 -31.59 -13.34
N ASN A 79 -26.91 -31.08 -12.50
CA ASN A 79 -26.98 -29.70 -12.02
C ASN A 79 -25.96 -28.85 -12.80
N PRO A 80 -26.42 -27.97 -13.72
CA PRO A 80 -25.54 -27.10 -14.48
C PRO A 80 -24.85 -26.05 -13.60
N PHE A 81 -25.04 -26.01 -12.29
CA PHE A 81 -24.40 -25.05 -11.40
C PHE A 81 -23.41 -25.67 -10.40
N HIS A 82 -23.42 -27.00 -10.18
CA HIS A 82 -22.63 -27.63 -9.11
C HIS A 82 -21.68 -28.77 -9.57
N LYS A 83 -22.05 -29.59 -10.57
CA LYS A 83 -21.27 -30.79 -10.96
C LYS A 83 -21.25 -31.02 -12.48
N LYS A 84 -21.07 -29.94 -13.27
CA LYS A 84 -21.14 -29.96 -14.75
C LYS A 84 -20.33 -31.09 -15.42
N HIS A 85 -19.18 -31.49 -14.87
CA HIS A 85 -18.27 -32.43 -15.54
C HIS A 85 -18.29 -33.88 -15.08
N ALA A 86 -18.79 -34.20 -13.87
CA ALA A 86 -18.88 -35.58 -13.39
C ALA A 86 -19.67 -36.46 -14.38
N PHE A 87 -20.67 -35.84 -15.00
CA PHE A 87 -21.52 -36.39 -16.03
C PHE A 87 -20.77 -36.82 -17.32
N TYR A 88 -19.79 -36.04 -17.81
CA TYR A 88 -19.02 -36.38 -19.02
C TYR A 88 -18.17 -37.64 -18.86
N PHE A 89 -17.83 -38.00 -17.61
CA PHE A 89 -16.99 -39.14 -17.32
C PHE A 89 -17.77 -40.45 -17.14
N GLY A 90 -19.11 -40.43 -17.09
CA GLY A 90 -19.93 -41.64 -17.02
C GLY A 90 -19.77 -42.54 -18.25
N THR A 91 -19.59 -43.85 -18.04
CA THR A 91 -19.38 -44.84 -19.11
C THR A 91 -20.53 -44.85 -20.14
N HIS A 92 -21.78 -44.72 -19.66
CA HIS A 92 -22.97 -44.65 -20.50
C HIS A 92 -23.03 -43.35 -21.31
N MET A 93 -22.74 -42.20 -20.71
CA MET A 93 -22.73 -40.91 -21.43
C MET A 93 -21.62 -40.84 -22.49
N ARG A 94 -20.43 -41.40 -22.22
CA ARG A 94 -19.38 -41.52 -23.24
C ARG A 94 -19.81 -42.43 -24.39
N ARG A 95 -20.58 -43.50 -24.12
CA ARG A 95 -21.15 -44.37 -25.17
C ARG A 95 -22.15 -43.60 -26.04
N VAL A 96 -23.02 -42.78 -25.44
CA VAL A 96 -23.95 -41.90 -26.17
C VAL A 96 -23.18 -40.97 -27.11
N LEU A 97 -22.16 -40.25 -26.60
CA LEU A 97 -21.32 -39.37 -27.40
C LEU A 97 -20.68 -40.08 -28.59
N ARG A 98 -20.04 -41.24 -28.36
CA ARG A 98 -19.34 -41.99 -29.41
C ARG A 98 -20.30 -42.43 -30.51
N LYS A 99 -21.48 -42.94 -30.15
CA LYS A 99 -22.49 -43.41 -31.10
C LYS A 99 -23.12 -42.26 -31.86
N PHE A 100 -23.51 -41.18 -31.17
CA PHE A 100 -24.04 -39.98 -31.80
C PHE A 100 -23.06 -39.39 -32.81
N LYS A 101 -21.79 -39.22 -32.42
CA LYS A 101 -20.73 -38.73 -33.31
C LYS A 101 -20.56 -39.64 -34.54
N LYS A 102 -20.60 -40.97 -34.36
CA LYS A 102 -20.53 -41.93 -35.47
C LYS A 102 -21.72 -41.82 -36.42
N ASN A 103 -22.93 -41.61 -35.90
CA ASN A 103 -24.15 -41.49 -36.69
C ASN A 103 -24.19 -40.17 -37.47
N VAL A 104 -23.90 -39.04 -36.82
CA VAL A 104 -23.82 -37.73 -37.48
C VAL A 104 -22.77 -37.74 -38.59
N ASN A 105 -21.59 -38.31 -38.34
CA ASN A 105 -20.54 -38.43 -39.35
C ASN A 105 -20.93 -39.33 -40.55
N ARG A 106 -21.82 -40.31 -40.36
CA ARG A 106 -22.35 -41.14 -41.45
C ARG A 106 -23.39 -40.40 -42.30
N ASN A 107 -24.13 -39.47 -41.71
CA ASN A 107 -25.12 -38.66 -42.41
C ASN A 107 -24.50 -37.44 -43.11
N MET A 108 -23.22 -37.13 -42.84
CA MET A 108 -22.42 -36.19 -43.64
C MET A 108 -22.00 -36.82 -44.98
N ASN A 109 -22.95 -37.15 -45.86
CA ASN A 109 -22.64 -37.65 -47.20
C ASN A 109 -22.32 -36.44 -48.10
N PHE A 110 -21.07 -36.37 -48.58
CA PHE A 110 -20.42 -35.27 -49.31
C PHE A 110 -19.88 -34.09 -48.47
N ARG A 111 -18.55 -33.91 -48.50
CA ARG A 111 -17.87 -32.67 -48.10
C ARG A 111 -17.47 -31.89 -49.35
N PRO A 112 -18.18 -30.80 -49.72
CA PRO A 112 -17.65 -29.85 -50.69
C PRO A 112 -16.32 -29.29 -50.19
N ALA A 113 -15.34 -29.09 -51.08
CA ALA A 113 -14.08 -28.45 -50.73
C ALA A 113 -14.35 -27.02 -50.19
N GLY A 114 -13.90 -26.73 -48.97
CA GLY A 114 -14.10 -25.43 -48.30
C GLY A 114 -15.34 -25.31 -47.40
N ALA A 115 -16.19 -26.34 -47.28
CA ALA A 115 -17.36 -26.29 -46.40
C ALA A 115 -17.01 -26.30 -44.90
N ASN A 116 -17.68 -25.47 -44.11
CA ASN A 116 -17.50 -25.41 -42.66
C ASN A 116 -18.00 -26.71 -41.99
N THR A 117 -17.07 -27.44 -41.37
CA THR A 117 -17.36 -28.71 -40.69
C THR A 117 -18.38 -28.58 -39.56
N VAL A 118 -18.48 -27.42 -38.91
CA VAL A 118 -19.45 -27.16 -37.83
C VAL A 118 -20.87 -27.10 -38.39
N ASP A 119 -21.07 -26.36 -39.47
CA ASP A 119 -22.39 -26.16 -40.10
C ASP A 119 -22.91 -27.46 -40.70
N LEU A 120 -22.05 -28.25 -41.34
CA LEU A 120 -22.39 -29.59 -41.81
C LEU A 120 -22.79 -30.52 -40.66
N THR A 121 -22.16 -30.39 -39.48
CA THR A 121 -22.48 -31.21 -38.30
C THR A 121 -23.86 -30.84 -37.76
N LEU A 122 -24.17 -29.55 -37.71
CA LEU A 122 -25.44 -29.03 -37.24
C LEU A 122 -26.57 -29.38 -38.20
N ALA A 123 -26.37 -29.27 -39.51
CA ALA A 123 -27.34 -29.68 -40.52
C ALA A 123 -27.65 -31.18 -40.45
N ALA A 124 -26.62 -32.03 -40.44
CA ALA A 124 -26.80 -33.49 -40.32
C ALA A 124 -27.44 -33.90 -38.98
N ALA A 125 -27.16 -33.17 -37.90
CA ALA A 125 -27.81 -33.40 -36.61
C ALA A 125 -29.28 -32.96 -36.59
N ALA A 126 -29.61 -31.82 -37.21
CA ALA A 126 -30.98 -31.32 -37.32
C ALA A 126 -31.88 -32.30 -38.09
N GLU A 127 -31.39 -32.78 -39.24
CA GLU A 127 -32.04 -33.81 -40.07
C GLU A 127 -32.19 -35.13 -39.32
N MET A 128 -31.09 -35.68 -38.78
CA MET A 128 -31.11 -36.97 -38.08
C MET A 128 -32.02 -36.99 -36.84
N LEU A 129 -32.10 -35.88 -36.11
CA LEU A 129 -32.90 -35.78 -34.89
C LEU A 129 -34.32 -35.27 -35.14
N ASN A 130 -34.62 -34.89 -36.39
CA ASN A 130 -35.85 -34.22 -36.80
C ASN A 130 -36.19 -33.01 -35.91
N CYS A 131 -35.25 -32.09 -35.74
CA CYS A 131 -35.37 -30.93 -34.86
C CYS A 131 -34.77 -29.65 -35.46
N PHE A 132 -35.24 -28.49 -35.04
CA PHE A 132 -34.58 -27.22 -35.34
C PHE A 132 -33.39 -27.01 -34.40
N ILE A 133 -32.26 -26.55 -34.93
CA ILE A 133 -31.11 -26.14 -34.11
C ILE A 133 -30.83 -24.66 -34.35
N GLU A 134 -31.07 -23.85 -33.33
CA GLU A 134 -30.75 -22.43 -33.32
C GLU A 134 -29.38 -22.20 -32.68
N VAL A 135 -28.45 -21.64 -33.45
CA VAL A 135 -27.08 -21.35 -32.99
C VAL A 135 -26.92 -19.84 -32.84
N TYR A 136 -26.69 -19.40 -31.60
CA TYR A 136 -26.48 -18.00 -31.25
C TYR A 136 -24.98 -17.72 -31.13
N HIS A 137 -24.46 -16.83 -31.98
CA HIS A 137 -23.08 -16.37 -31.93
C HIS A 137 -22.97 -15.21 -30.94
N ALA A 138 -22.18 -15.43 -29.87
CA ALA A 138 -22.02 -14.46 -28.79
C ALA A 138 -20.57 -14.00 -28.66
N GLU A 139 -20.36 -12.69 -28.70
CA GLU A 139 -19.13 -12.04 -28.24
C GLU A 139 -19.43 -11.36 -26.92
N SER A 140 -18.76 -11.77 -25.83
CA SER A 140 -19.01 -11.28 -24.46
C SER A 140 -20.43 -11.58 -23.91
N THR A 141 -21.21 -10.56 -23.57
CA THR A 141 -22.60 -10.65 -23.08
C THR A 141 -23.64 -10.48 -24.17
N GLU A 142 -23.27 -9.95 -25.32
CA GLU A 142 -24.18 -9.62 -26.43
C GLU A 142 -24.21 -10.72 -27.49
N ILE A 143 -25.39 -10.94 -28.05
CA ILE A 143 -25.64 -11.91 -29.11
C ILE A 143 -25.60 -11.13 -30.43
N GLN A 144 -24.71 -11.51 -31.34
CA GLN A 144 -24.48 -10.78 -32.58
C GLN A 144 -25.34 -11.31 -33.74
N LYS A 145 -25.49 -12.63 -33.82
CA LYS A 145 -26.19 -13.30 -34.92
C LYS A 145 -26.78 -14.63 -34.45
N SER A 146 -27.85 -15.08 -35.09
CA SER A 146 -28.37 -16.44 -34.96
C SER A 146 -28.45 -17.13 -36.33
N ASP A 147 -28.02 -18.39 -36.40
CA ASP A 147 -28.25 -19.27 -37.55
C ASP A 147 -29.24 -20.38 -37.16
N VAL A 148 -30.08 -20.83 -38.09
CA VAL A 148 -31.08 -21.88 -37.84
C VAL A 148 -30.85 -23.04 -38.82
N PHE A 149 -30.74 -24.25 -38.29
CA PHE A 149 -30.63 -25.49 -39.05
C PHE A 149 -31.94 -26.27 -38.92
N SER A 150 -32.50 -26.71 -40.04
CA SER A 150 -33.84 -27.35 -40.13
C SER A 150 -33.76 -28.79 -40.65
N PRO A 151 -34.74 -29.65 -40.29
CA PRO A 151 -34.68 -31.08 -40.60
C PRO A 151 -34.94 -31.50 -42.07
N GLU A 152 -35.49 -30.66 -42.96
CA GLU A 152 -35.55 -30.95 -44.42
C GLU A 152 -35.96 -29.71 -45.26
N ALA A 153 -35.58 -29.69 -46.55
CA ALA A 153 -35.95 -28.70 -47.57
C ALA A 153 -37.11 -29.13 -48.50
N GLN A 154 -37.76 -30.26 -48.22
CA GLN A 154 -38.98 -30.71 -48.91
C GLN A 154 -40.12 -30.89 -47.91
N SER A 155 -41.31 -30.45 -48.32
CA SER A 155 -42.57 -30.31 -47.58
C SER A 155 -42.78 -31.23 -46.36
N VAL A 156 -42.62 -30.67 -45.16
CA VAL A 156 -43.05 -31.30 -43.90
C VAL A 156 -44.57 -31.17 -43.77
N SER A 157 -45.27 -32.30 -43.59
CA SER A 157 -46.68 -32.34 -43.19
C SER A 157 -46.85 -31.74 -41.79
N PHE A 158 -47.82 -30.84 -41.62
CA PHE A 158 -48.04 -29.95 -40.47
C PHE A 158 -48.37 -30.59 -39.10
N ASP A 159 -48.30 -31.91 -38.94
CA ASP A 159 -48.82 -32.58 -37.72
C ASP A 159 -47.78 -32.90 -36.62
N VAL A 160 -46.51 -32.52 -36.78
CA VAL A 160 -45.51 -32.65 -35.70
C VAL A 160 -44.68 -31.37 -35.60
N ASN A 161 -44.89 -30.59 -34.55
CA ASN A 161 -44.08 -29.40 -34.25
C ASN A 161 -42.67 -29.86 -33.83
N PRO A 162 -41.60 -29.63 -34.61
CA PRO A 162 -40.27 -30.15 -34.28
C PRO A 162 -39.69 -29.45 -33.05
N ASP A 163 -38.98 -30.19 -32.19
CA ASP A 163 -38.27 -29.59 -31.05
C ASP A 163 -37.25 -28.54 -31.53
N THR A 164 -37.06 -27.48 -30.75
CA THR A 164 -36.02 -26.47 -31.01
C THR A 164 -34.88 -26.61 -30.00
N LEU A 165 -33.66 -26.83 -30.49
CA LEU A 165 -32.43 -26.88 -29.70
C LEU A 165 -31.71 -25.55 -29.75
N ILE A 166 -31.27 -25.06 -28.59
CA ILE A 166 -30.56 -23.79 -28.48
C ILE A 166 -29.08 -24.07 -28.17
N ILE A 167 -28.20 -23.55 -29.02
CA ILE A 167 -26.74 -23.70 -28.91
C ILE A 167 -26.09 -22.32 -28.93
N PHE A 168 -25.06 -22.14 -28.12
CA PHE A 168 -24.25 -20.91 -28.10
C PHE A 168 -22.88 -21.20 -28.68
N HIS A 169 -22.44 -20.36 -29.63
CA HIS A 169 -21.14 -20.43 -30.25
C HIS A 169 -20.33 -19.17 -29.91
N ARG A 170 -19.09 -19.35 -29.45
CA ARG A 170 -18.20 -18.25 -29.09
C ARG A 170 -16.85 -18.38 -29.80
N PRO A 171 -16.46 -17.41 -30.64
CA PRO A 171 -15.11 -17.33 -31.19
C PRO A 171 -14.10 -17.08 -30.05
N LYS A 172 -12.96 -17.78 -30.06
CA LYS A 172 -11.91 -17.58 -29.03
C LYS A 172 -11.14 -16.28 -29.29
N THR A 173 -11.52 -15.18 -28.65
CA THR A 173 -10.66 -13.98 -28.53
C THR A 173 -9.86 -13.94 -27.21
N HIS A 174 -10.09 -14.88 -26.26
CA HIS A 174 -9.58 -14.72 -24.89
C HIS A 174 -9.00 -15.97 -24.16
N PHE A 175 -8.65 -17.09 -24.83
CA PHE A 175 -8.09 -18.27 -24.12
C PHE A 175 -6.88 -18.92 -24.83
N ARG A 176 -5.75 -19.04 -24.09
CA ARG A 176 -4.39 -19.42 -24.55
C ARG A 176 -4.12 -20.93 -24.82
N SER A 177 -5.08 -21.76 -25.22
CA SER A 177 -4.77 -23.16 -25.60
C SER A 177 -5.52 -23.65 -26.85
N GLY A 178 -4.82 -24.41 -27.69
CA GLY A 178 -5.05 -24.61 -29.13
C GLY A 178 -6.24 -25.47 -29.57
N GLU A 179 -7.45 -25.12 -29.14
CA GLU A 179 -8.71 -25.57 -29.78
C GLU A 179 -9.49 -24.36 -30.30
N ASN A 180 -9.97 -24.38 -31.55
CA ASN A 180 -10.38 -23.14 -32.24
C ASN A 180 -11.74 -22.53 -31.82
N TYR A 181 -12.60 -23.23 -31.06
CA TYR A 181 -13.96 -22.77 -30.72
C TYR A 181 -14.45 -23.27 -29.35
N THR A 182 -15.35 -22.53 -28.69
CA THR A 182 -16.09 -23.01 -27.49
C THR A 182 -17.60 -23.00 -27.75
N PHE A 183 -18.27 -24.10 -27.39
CA PHE A 183 -19.72 -24.27 -27.53
C PHE A 183 -20.40 -24.38 -26.16
N GLY A 184 -21.64 -23.89 -26.08
CA GLY A 184 -22.55 -24.09 -24.95
C GLY A 184 -23.93 -24.51 -25.43
N PHE A 185 -24.83 -24.83 -24.51
CA PHE A 185 -26.23 -25.13 -24.80
C PHE A 185 -27.15 -24.29 -23.93
N GLY A 186 -28.35 -24.03 -24.45
CA GLY A 186 -29.39 -23.27 -23.77
C GLY A 186 -30.39 -24.19 -23.05
N LEU A 187 -30.70 -23.88 -21.79
CA LEU A 187 -31.80 -24.47 -21.03
C LEU A 187 -32.90 -23.44 -20.80
N LEU A 188 -34.15 -23.79 -21.10
CA LEU A 188 -35.28 -22.90 -20.86
C LEU A 188 -35.43 -22.60 -19.36
N ASP A 189 -35.70 -21.33 -19.03
CA ASP A 189 -35.84 -20.87 -17.64
C ASP A 189 -36.91 -21.67 -16.86
N GLY A 190 -38.01 -22.05 -17.52
CA GLY A 190 -39.06 -22.89 -16.93
C GLY A 190 -38.57 -24.28 -16.47
N ILE A 191 -37.64 -24.90 -17.21
CA ILE A 191 -37.06 -26.20 -16.86
C ILE A 191 -36.22 -26.08 -15.59
N ILE A 192 -35.42 -25.01 -15.46
CA ILE A 192 -34.55 -24.81 -14.29
C ILE A 192 -35.35 -24.41 -13.04
N ARG A 193 -36.42 -23.61 -13.20
CA ARG A 193 -37.30 -23.22 -12.09
C ARG A 193 -38.09 -24.40 -11.53
N HIS A 194 -38.62 -25.29 -12.37
CA HIS A 194 -39.34 -26.48 -11.91
C HIS A 194 -38.46 -27.50 -11.17
N GLN A 195 -37.13 -27.41 -11.30
CA GLN A 195 -36.20 -28.36 -10.70
C GLN A 195 -35.73 -28.01 -9.28
N GLY A 196 -36.10 -26.84 -8.71
CA GLY A 196 -35.54 -26.36 -7.42
C GLY A 196 -34.02 -26.14 -7.45
N VAL A 197 -33.39 -26.28 -8.63
CA VAL A 197 -31.94 -26.17 -8.85
C VAL A 197 -31.47 -24.73 -8.63
N LEU A 198 -32.33 -23.76 -8.93
CA LEU A 198 -32.11 -22.36 -8.59
C LEU A 198 -32.02 -22.15 -7.08
N ASP A 199 -32.90 -22.76 -6.29
CA ASP A 199 -32.90 -22.58 -4.82
C ASP A 199 -31.66 -23.21 -4.17
N ILE A 200 -31.22 -24.38 -4.66
CA ILE A 200 -29.98 -25.04 -4.20
C ILE A 200 -28.74 -24.27 -4.65
N TYR A 201 -28.73 -23.77 -5.90
CA TYR A 201 -27.64 -22.94 -6.42
C TYR A 201 -27.51 -21.64 -5.63
N TRP A 202 -28.61 -20.91 -5.44
CA TRP A 202 -28.62 -19.68 -4.66
C TRP A 202 -28.26 -19.95 -3.20
N GLY A 203 -28.78 -21.02 -2.58
CA GLY A 203 -28.36 -21.45 -1.25
C GLY A 203 -26.84 -21.66 -1.15
N THR A 204 -26.23 -22.31 -2.15
CA THR A 204 -24.78 -22.57 -2.19
C THR A 204 -23.95 -21.32 -2.50
N VAL A 205 -24.40 -20.49 -3.44
CA VAL A 205 -23.77 -19.20 -3.79
C VAL A 205 -23.83 -18.24 -2.61
N HIS A 206 -24.97 -18.14 -1.93
CA HIS A 206 -25.14 -17.34 -0.73
C HIS A 206 -24.28 -17.87 0.42
N LEU A 207 -24.21 -19.20 0.63
CA LEU A 207 -23.30 -19.80 1.63
C LEU A 207 -21.83 -19.51 1.32
N HIS A 208 -21.43 -19.55 0.05
CA HIS A 208 -20.06 -19.28 -0.37
C HIS A 208 -19.69 -17.80 -0.28
N LEU A 209 -20.57 -16.90 -0.74
CA LEU A 209 -20.46 -15.45 -0.53
C LEU A 209 -20.40 -15.13 0.95
N TYR A 210 -21.29 -15.72 1.76
CA TYR A 210 -21.34 -15.51 3.21
C TYR A 210 -20.07 -16.01 3.90
N GLY A 211 -19.56 -17.20 3.54
CA GLY A 211 -18.30 -17.73 4.04
C GLY A 211 -17.10 -16.85 3.69
N TRP A 212 -17.05 -16.35 2.45
CA TRP A 212 -16.01 -15.40 2.02
C TRP A 212 -16.09 -14.08 2.81
N LEU A 213 -17.29 -13.54 3.00
CA LEU A 213 -17.51 -12.29 3.72
C LEU A 213 -17.19 -12.38 5.23
N LEU A 214 -17.42 -13.55 5.85
CA LEU A 214 -16.96 -13.84 7.21
C LEU A 214 -15.43 -13.83 7.29
N GLY A 215 -14.74 -14.33 6.27
CA GLY A 215 -13.27 -14.35 6.18
C GLY A 215 -12.63 -12.96 6.05
N VAL A 216 -13.32 -11.98 5.46
CA VAL A 216 -12.78 -10.63 5.25
C VAL A 216 -12.93 -9.72 6.49
N SER A 217 -13.42 -10.21 7.63
CA SER A 217 -13.71 -9.44 8.87
C SER A 217 -14.69 -8.27 8.71
N LEU A 218 -15.18 -8.02 7.50
CA LEU A 218 -16.05 -6.91 7.12
C LEU A 218 -17.41 -6.92 7.83
N ILE A 219 -17.82 -8.11 8.31
CA ILE A 219 -19.23 -8.38 8.61
C ILE A 219 -19.41 -9.30 9.82
N LYS A 220 -18.54 -9.22 10.83
CA LYS A 220 -18.82 -9.87 12.12
C LYS A 220 -20.08 -9.28 12.78
N ASP A 221 -20.27 -7.96 12.67
CA ASP A 221 -21.35 -7.26 13.39
C ASP A 221 -22.65 -7.11 12.57
N ASN A 222 -22.58 -7.22 11.24
CA ASN A 222 -23.72 -6.99 10.33
C ASN A 222 -24.09 -8.24 9.49
N GLY A 223 -23.60 -9.43 9.86
CA GLY A 223 -23.60 -10.63 9.01
C GLY A 223 -24.98 -11.02 8.52
N GLU A 224 -25.99 -10.88 9.39
CA GLU A 224 -27.39 -11.13 9.06
C GLU A 224 -27.97 -10.11 8.09
N MET A 225 -27.68 -8.81 8.27
CA MET A 225 -28.18 -7.76 7.39
C MET A 225 -27.65 -7.96 5.96
N VAL A 226 -26.38 -8.30 5.84
CA VAL A 226 -25.75 -8.55 4.55
C VAL A 226 -26.26 -9.85 3.92
N ARG A 227 -26.48 -10.90 4.71
CA ARG A 227 -27.16 -12.12 4.26
C ARG A 227 -28.56 -11.81 3.69
N LYS A 228 -29.34 -10.96 4.38
CA LYS A 228 -30.67 -10.53 3.91
C LYS A 228 -30.59 -9.72 2.61
N ALA A 229 -29.59 -8.84 2.46
CA ALA A 229 -29.34 -8.09 1.22
C ALA A 229 -29.06 -8.99 0.01
N PHE A 230 -28.32 -10.09 0.19
CA PHE A 230 -27.95 -10.97 -0.92
C PHE A 230 -29.07 -11.88 -1.41
N MET A 231 -30.16 -12.05 -0.64
CA MET A 231 -31.34 -12.82 -1.09
C MET A 231 -32.16 -12.06 -2.17
N ILE A 232 -31.76 -10.82 -2.49
CA ILE A 232 -32.46 -9.95 -3.43
C ILE A 232 -31.77 -10.00 -4.81
N TRP A 233 -32.35 -10.78 -5.74
CA TRP A 233 -31.74 -11.09 -7.04
C TRP A 233 -31.78 -9.94 -8.06
N GLU A 234 -32.89 -9.21 -8.20
CA GLU A 234 -33.05 -8.23 -9.29
C GLU A 234 -32.83 -6.79 -8.83
N ASN A 235 -31.81 -6.11 -9.38
CA ASN A 235 -31.41 -4.75 -9.05
C ASN A 235 -30.92 -4.58 -7.60
N PHE A 236 -30.03 -5.49 -7.19
CA PHE A 236 -29.30 -5.51 -5.93
C PHE A 236 -29.08 -4.12 -5.31
N LEU A 237 -28.42 -3.21 -6.03
CA LEU A 237 -28.12 -1.87 -5.52
C LEU A 237 -29.37 -0.99 -5.28
N VAL A 238 -30.34 -1.00 -6.19
CA VAL A 238 -31.58 -0.19 -6.09
C VAL A 238 -32.40 -0.64 -4.88
N LEU A 239 -32.54 -1.95 -4.71
CA LEU A 239 -33.26 -2.52 -3.58
C LEU A 239 -32.49 -2.34 -2.26
N LEU A 240 -31.16 -2.38 -2.28
CA LEU A 240 -30.36 -2.08 -1.09
C LEU A 240 -30.54 -0.62 -0.65
N LEU A 241 -30.61 0.32 -1.59
CA LEU A 241 -30.87 1.74 -1.33
C LEU A 241 -32.27 2.00 -0.75
N GLN A 242 -33.26 1.19 -1.14
CA GLN A 242 -34.63 1.26 -0.65
C GLN A 242 -34.84 0.51 0.69
N SER A 243 -33.85 -0.26 1.14
CA SER A 243 -33.95 -1.08 2.35
C SER A 243 -33.40 -0.38 3.61
N ASP A 244 -33.74 -0.94 4.78
CA ASP A 244 -33.22 -0.50 6.09
C ASP A 244 -31.72 -0.83 6.29
N ILE A 245 -31.13 -1.62 5.38
CA ILE A 245 -29.74 -2.09 5.45
C ILE A 245 -28.81 -1.33 4.48
N LYS A 246 -29.23 -0.18 3.97
CA LYS A 246 -28.44 0.67 3.06
C LYS A 246 -27.07 1.10 3.60
N SER A 247 -26.87 1.09 4.93
CA SER A 247 -25.57 1.33 5.58
C SER A 247 -24.46 0.33 5.18
N VAL A 248 -24.84 -0.77 4.51
CA VAL A 248 -23.91 -1.75 3.93
C VAL A 248 -23.31 -1.28 2.59
N ILE A 249 -23.95 -0.37 1.85
CA ILE A 249 -23.48 0.09 0.53
C ILE A 249 -22.05 0.65 0.58
N PRO A 250 -21.70 1.56 1.51
CA PRO A 250 -20.34 2.08 1.61
C PRO A 250 -19.34 0.97 1.88
N LYS A 251 -19.73 -0.05 2.65
CA LYS A 251 -18.89 -1.23 2.87
C LYS A 251 -18.72 -2.00 1.57
N ILE A 252 -19.78 -2.36 0.84
CA ILE A 252 -19.67 -3.14 -0.40
C ILE A 252 -18.86 -2.41 -1.48
N TYR A 253 -19.19 -1.14 -1.73
CA TYR A 253 -18.59 -0.36 -2.82
C TYR A 253 -17.17 0.11 -2.53
N LYS A 254 -16.74 0.02 -1.27
CA LYS A 254 -15.34 0.19 -0.88
C LYS A 254 -14.46 -0.94 -1.43
N PHE A 255 -14.96 -2.17 -1.58
CA PHE A 255 -14.17 -3.33 -2.04
C PHE A 255 -14.42 -3.68 -3.51
N LYS A 256 -13.53 -3.28 -4.42
CA LYS A 256 -13.63 -3.61 -5.86
C LYS A 256 -13.72 -5.12 -6.12
N SER A 257 -12.93 -5.93 -5.41
CA SER A 257 -12.94 -7.39 -5.54
C SER A 257 -14.27 -8.01 -5.13
N LEU A 258 -14.95 -7.45 -4.12
CA LEU A 258 -16.30 -7.89 -3.76
C LEU A 258 -17.31 -7.53 -4.85
N LEU A 259 -17.20 -6.35 -5.46
CA LEU A 259 -18.07 -5.96 -6.57
C LEU A 259 -17.87 -6.83 -7.81
N GLU A 260 -16.63 -7.21 -8.11
CA GLU A 260 -16.27 -8.17 -9.16
C GLU A 260 -16.84 -9.56 -8.84
N LEU A 261 -16.65 -10.04 -7.61
CA LEU A 261 -17.20 -11.31 -7.15
C LEU A 261 -18.73 -11.33 -7.24
N LEU A 262 -19.40 -10.28 -6.79
CA LEU A 262 -20.86 -10.12 -6.89
C LEU A 262 -21.31 -10.13 -8.34
N LYS A 263 -20.59 -9.43 -9.21
CA LYS A 263 -20.86 -9.45 -10.65
C LYS A 263 -20.70 -10.86 -11.25
N ASP A 264 -19.65 -11.59 -10.86
CA ASP A 264 -19.41 -12.97 -11.30
C ASP A 264 -20.51 -13.93 -10.82
N TYR A 265 -21.14 -13.63 -9.67
CA TYR A 265 -22.33 -14.31 -9.17
C TYR A 265 -23.65 -13.81 -9.78
N GLY A 266 -23.61 -12.86 -10.73
CA GLY A 266 -24.77 -12.38 -11.48
C GLY A 266 -25.51 -11.20 -10.84
N TYR A 267 -24.98 -10.62 -9.75
CA TYR A 267 -25.54 -9.39 -9.19
C TYR A 267 -25.19 -8.18 -10.04
N ASN A 268 -26.16 -7.29 -10.22
CA ASN A 268 -25.93 -6.03 -10.89
C ASN A 268 -25.41 -4.97 -9.90
N THR A 269 -24.10 -4.70 -9.98
CA THR A 269 -23.42 -3.69 -9.17
C THR A 269 -23.24 -2.35 -9.88
N ASN A 270 -23.72 -2.21 -11.12
CA ASN A 270 -23.56 -0.99 -11.91
C ASN A 270 -24.66 0.05 -11.54
N PRO A 271 -24.30 1.22 -10.97
CA PRO A 271 -25.26 2.26 -10.58
C PRO A 271 -26.02 2.91 -11.73
N LEU A 272 -25.54 2.75 -12.97
CA LEU A 272 -26.18 3.28 -14.18
C LEU A 272 -27.40 2.46 -14.61
N VAL A 273 -27.49 1.19 -14.20
CA VAL A 273 -28.59 0.31 -14.61
C VAL A 273 -29.85 0.67 -13.84
N LYS A 274 -30.98 0.65 -14.55
CA LYS A 274 -32.29 0.98 -14.01
C LYS A 274 -32.95 -0.24 -13.36
N GLY A 275 -33.64 0.04 -12.26
CA GLY A 275 -34.56 -0.87 -11.58
C GLY A 275 -35.75 -1.27 -12.46
N ARG A 276 -36.56 -2.21 -11.97
CA ARG A 276 -37.85 -2.61 -12.60
C ARG A 276 -38.83 -1.43 -12.69
N ASP A 277 -38.75 -0.53 -11.73
CA ASP A 277 -39.46 0.76 -11.66
C ASP A 277 -38.93 1.82 -12.64
N GLY A 278 -37.83 1.52 -13.34
CA GLY A 278 -37.23 2.41 -14.32
C GLY A 278 -36.35 3.53 -13.73
N PHE A 279 -36.05 3.47 -12.43
CA PHE A 279 -35.17 4.40 -11.71
C PHE A 279 -33.75 3.83 -11.55
N SER A 280 -32.73 4.67 -11.71
CA SER A 280 -31.34 4.27 -11.44
C SER A 280 -30.99 4.44 -9.97
N ALA A 281 -29.88 3.85 -9.51
CA ALA A 281 -29.39 4.06 -8.15
C ALA A 281 -29.12 5.55 -7.85
N PHE A 282 -28.63 6.29 -8.85
CA PHE A 282 -28.44 7.75 -8.75
C PHE A 282 -29.73 8.51 -8.49
N HIS A 283 -30.85 8.07 -9.07
CA HIS A 283 -32.15 8.68 -8.83
C HIS A 283 -32.56 8.58 -7.36
N LEU A 284 -32.38 7.40 -6.76
CA LEU A 284 -32.68 7.16 -5.35
C LEU A 284 -31.76 7.96 -4.42
N CYS A 285 -30.45 7.98 -4.72
CA CYS A 285 -29.48 8.70 -3.88
C CYS A 285 -29.69 10.21 -3.82
N LEU A 286 -30.22 10.83 -4.87
CA LEU A 286 -30.52 12.27 -4.87
C LEU A 286 -31.55 12.65 -3.81
N SER A 287 -32.47 11.74 -3.47
CA SER A 287 -33.56 11.97 -2.52
C SER A 287 -33.23 11.52 -1.10
N LEU A 288 -32.08 10.87 -0.87
CA LEU A 288 -31.67 10.44 0.47
C LEU A 288 -31.17 11.65 1.30
N PRO A 289 -31.34 11.66 2.63
CA PRO A 289 -30.76 12.73 3.47
C PRO A 289 -29.23 12.79 3.38
N ASP A 290 -28.58 11.63 3.28
CA ASP A 290 -27.13 11.50 3.27
C ASP A 290 -26.54 11.57 1.84
N PRO A 291 -25.73 12.60 1.50
CA PRO A 291 -25.11 12.74 0.19
C PRO A 291 -23.96 11.75 -0.06
N GLN A 292 -23.44 11.06 0.96
CA GLN A 292 -22.29 10.17 0.83
C GLN A 292 -22.55 9.02 -0.15
N TYR A 293 -23.78 8.49 -0.21
CA TYR A 293 -24.16 7.46 -1.17
C TYR A 293 -24.05 7.93 -2.62
N LEU A 294 -24.51 9.15 -2.91
CA LEU A 294 -24.39 9.76 -4.25
C LEU A 294 -22.92 9.88 -4.65
N ASN A 295 -22.08 10.34 -3.73
CA ASN A 295 -20.65 10.56 -3.97
C ASN A 295 -19.92 9.24 -4.21
N LEU A 296 -20.19 8.24 -3.38
CA LEU A 296 -19.63 6.90 -3.49
C LEU A 296 -19.95 6.26 -4.84
N LEU A 297 -21.22 6.25 -5.23
CA LEU A 297 -21.64 5.65 -6.50
C LEU A 297 -21.13 6.45 -7.70
N TYR A 298 -21.10 7.79 -7.62
CA TYR A 298 -20.56 8.64 -8.68
C TYR A 298 -19.09 8.33 -8.90
N ASN A 299 -18.28 8.36 -7.83
CA ASN A 299 -16.86 8.09 -7.88
C ASN A 299 -16.58 6.71 -8.48
N TYR A 300 -17.33 5.69 -8.03
CA TYR A 300 -17.23 4.33 -8.57
C TYR A 300 -17.41 4.25 -10.09
N VAL A 301 -18.37 5.00 -10.65
CA VAL A 301 -18.60 5.04 -12.10
C VAL A 301 -17.55 5.90 -12.81
N SER A 302 -17.25 7.09 -12.29
CA SER A 302 -16.35 8.06 -12.94
C SER A 302 -14.90 7.58 -13.03
N THR A 303 -14.45 6.74 -12.09
CA THR A 303 -13.10 6.15 -12.13
C THR A 303 -12.99 4.93 -13.05
N ASN A 304 -14.08 4.59 -13.75
CA ASN A 304 -14.26 3.45 -14.65
C ASN A 304 -14.21 2.08 -13.93
N PHE A 305 -15.30 1.31 -14.07
CA PHE A 305 -15.56 0.03 -13.38
C PHE A 305 -14.45 -1.03 -13.53
N TYR A 306 -13.54 -0.86 -14.49
CA TYR A 306 -12.60 -1.88 -14.96
C TYR A 306 -11.12 -1.53 -14.78
N GLN A 307 -10.75 -0.32 -14.33
CA GLN A 307 -9.35 0.12 -14.38
C GLN A 307 -8.72 0.35 -12.99
N SER A 308 -7.38 0.31 -12.94
CA SER A 308 -6.55 0.61 -11.76
C SER A 308 -6.52 2.12 -11.49
N GLY A 309 -6.02 2.55 -10.32
CA GLY A 309 -5.87 3.97 -9.95
C GLY A 309 -5.07 4.85 -10.94
N VAL A 310 -4.47 4.23 -11.97
CA VAL A 310 -3.84 4.87 -13.12
C VAL A 310 -4.86 5.62 -14.02
N SER A 311 -6.16 5.29 -13.96
CA SER A 311 -7.19 5.85 -14.85
C SER A 311 -7.49 7.35 -14.63
N CYS A 312 -7.29 7.89 -13.42
CA CYS A 312 -7.48 9.32 -13.16
C CYS A 312 -6.35 10.17 -13.77
N ARG A 313 -5.12 9.63 -13.81
CA ARG A 313 -3.91 10.37 -14.23
C ARG A 313 -3.65 10.29 -15.74
N LYS A 314 -4.07 9.18 -16.35
CA LYS A 314 -4.07 8.96 -17.81
C LYS A 314 -5.41 8.37 -18.23
N PRO A 315 -6.48 9.19 -18.30
CA PRO A 315 -7.80 8.69 -18.63
C PRO A 315 -7.85 8.12 -20.04
N GLY A 316 -8.28 6.85 -20.13
CA GLY A 316 -8.50 6.17 -21.41
C GLY A 316 -9.83 6.57 -22.08
N ASP A 317 -10.11 6.02 -23.26
CA ASP A 317 -11.39 6.21 -23.96
C ASP A 317 -12.58 5.79 -23.09
N GLU A 318 -12.42 4.71 -22.33
CA GLU A 318 -13.44 4.17 -21.44
C GLU A 318 -13.84 5.14 -20.31
N THR A 319 -12.89 5.91 -19.75
CA THR A 319 -13.20 6.94 -18.73
C THR A 319 -14.10 8.02 -19.31
N LEU A 320 -13.80 8.46 -20.54
CA LEU A 320 -14.62 9.46 -21.23
C LEU A 320 -16.01 8.91 -21.57
N LEU A 321 -16.10 7.64 -21.96
CA LEU A 321 -17.39 6.96 -22.18
C LEU A 321 -18.21 6.92 -20.88
N ALA A 322 -17.62 6.49 -19.76
CA ALA A 322 -18.29 6.42 -18.46
C ALA A 322 -18.82 7.79 -17.98
N LEU A 323 -18.04 8.86 -18.12
CA LEU A 323 -18.47 10.21 -17.78
C LEU A 323 -19.61 10.72 -18.69
N ASN A 324 -19.59 10.37 -19.99
CA ASN A 324 -20.67 10.68 -20.91
C ASN A 324 -21.95 9.88 -20.59
N ASP A 325 -21.82 8.63 -20.16
CA ASP A 325 -22.96 7.84 -19.69
C ASP A 325 -23.55 8.40 -18.41
N LEU A 326 -22.71 8.85 -17.45
CA LEU A 326 -23.17 9.61 -16.28
C LEU A 326 -23.93 10.88 -16.70
N LYS A 327 -23.38 11.65 -17.66
CA LYS A 327 -24.05 12.85 -18.19
C LYS A 327 -25.43 12.51 -18.76
N ARG A 328 -25.55 11.41 -19.51
CA ARG A 328 -26.82 10.94 -20.09
C ARG A 328 -27.80 10.46 -19.03
N VAL A 329 -27.32 9.83 -17.96
CA VAL A 329 -28.17 9.42 -16.84
C VAL A 329 -28.70 10.64 -16.10
N PHE A 330 -27.83 11.58 -15.72
CA PHE A 330 -28.25 12.79 -15.02
C PHE A 330 -29.18 13.67 -15.85
N SER A 331 -29.00 13.77 -17.17
CA SER A 331 -29.90 14.57 -18.02
C SER A 331 -31.33 14.03 -18.09
N ARG A 332 -31.53 12.72 -17.87
CA ARG A 332 -32.84 12.04 -17.93
C ARG A 332 -33.58 11.98 -16.59
N ILE A 333 -32.95 12.40 -15.49
CA ILE A 333 -33.57 12.39 -14.15
C ILE A 333 -34.71 13.42 -14.03
N PRO A 334 -34.58 14.66 -14.55
CA PRO A 334 -35.66 15.65 -14.50
C PRO A 334 -36.92 15.27 -15.29
N GLU A 335 -36.77 14.49 -16.37
CA GLU A 335 -37.87 14.12 -17.29
C GLU A 335 -38.89 13.12 -16.68
N LYS A 336 -38.54 12.47 -15.56
CA LYS A 336 -39.34 11.39 -14.96
C LYS A 336 -39.95 11.72 -13.60
N MET A 337 -39.86 12.97 -13.15
CA MET A 337 -40.12 13.34 -11.75
C MET A 337 -41.29 14.32 -11.62
N SER A 338 -42.16 14.08 -10.63
CA SER A 338 -42.84 15.15 -9.87
C SER A 338 -41.78 16.11 -9.30
N PRO A 339 -42.07 17.40 -9.03
CA PRO A 339 -41.03 18.36 -8.67
C PRO A 339 -40.07 17.81 -7.60
N LEU A 340 -38.79 17.70 -7.98
CA LEU A 340 -37.70 17.26 -7.08
C LEU A 340 -37.78 18.08 -5.80
N THR A 341 -37.53 17.45 -4.65
CA THR A 341 -37.30 18.22 -3.42
C THR A 341 -36.16 19.22 -3.66
N GLU A 342 -36.19 20.36 -2.98
CA GLU A 342 -35.18 21.41 -3.18
C GLU A 342 -33.74 20.85 -3.02
N ILE A 343 -33.55 19.95 -2.05
CA ILE A 343 -32.28 19.24 -1.78
C ILE A 343 -31.88 18.34 -2.97
N ALA A 344 -32.81 17.58 -3.55
CA ALA A 344 -32.51 16.68 -4.67
C ALA A 344 -32.21 17.47 -5.96
N ALA A 345 -32.97 18.54 -6.23
CA ALA A 345 -32.74 19.44 -7.36
C ALA A 345 -31.37 20.11 -7.27
N TYR A 346 -31.00 20.52 -6.06
CA TYR A 346 -29.73 21.12 -5.75
C TYR A 346 -28.53 20.17 -6.00
N ARG A 347 -28.55 18.97 -5.43
CA ARG A 347 -27.49 17.97 -5.60
C ARG A 347 -27.33 17.53 -7.06
N HIS A 348 -28.45 17.45 -7.79
CA HIS A 348 -28.44 17.14 -9.21
C HIS A 348 -27.66 18.20 -10.02
N ARG A 349 -27.85 19.49 -9.73
CA ARG A 349 -27.10 20.58 -10.38
C ARG A 349 -25.61 20.48 -10.07
N GLU A 350 -25.25 20.28 -8.81
CA GLU A 350 -23.86 20.15 -8.36
C GLU A 350 -23.12 19.02 -9.08
N ILE A 351 -23.68 17.80 -9.02
CA ILE A 351 -23.01 16.64 -9.60
C ILE A 351 -22.97 16.72 -11.14
N SER A 352 -24.01 17.26 -11.76
CA SER A 352 -24.04 17.47 -13.22
C SER A 352 -22.96 18.47 -13.66
N ARG A 353 -22.83 19.59 -12.94
CA ARG A 353 -21.81 20.62 -13.24
C ARG A 353 -20.40 20.06 -13.07
N PHE A 354 -20.14 19.35 -11.97
CA PHE A 354 -18.85 18.68 -11.74
C PHE A 354 -18.53 17.64 -12.82
N ASN A 355 -19.53 16.85 -13.25
CA ASN A 355 -19.34 15.87 -14.31
C ASN A 355 -18.95 16.50 -15.66
N VAL A 356 -19.53 17.66 -16.01
CA VAL A 356 -19.14 18.40 -17.22
C VAL A 356 -17.70 18.90 -17.11
N TYR A 357 -17.30 19.43 -15.96
CA TYR A 357 -15.92 19.83 -15.70
C TYR A 357 -14.95 18.65 -15.89
N GLN A 358 -15.25 17.49 -15.28
CA GLN A 358 -14.42 16.29 -15.44
C GLN A 358 -14.31 15.84 -16.91
N ILE A 359 -15.41 15.83 -17.67
CA ILE A 359 -15.39 15.50 -19.11
C ILE A 359 -14.42 16.40 -19.87
N ASN A 360 -14.48 17.71 -19.63
CA ASN A 360 -13.64 18.68 -20.34
C ASN A 360 -12.16 18.51 -19.97
N VAL A 361 -11.87 18.28 -18.69
CA VAL A 361 -10.51 18.00 -18.22
C VAL A 361 -9.96 16.69 -18.78
N VAL A 362 -10.75 15.62 -18.81
CA VAL A 362 -10.34 14.35 -19.44
C VAL A 362 -10.01 14.53 -20.92
N LYS A 363 -10.78 15.34 -21.66
CA LYS A 363 -10.47 15.68 -23.05
C LYS A 363 -9.15 16.44 -23.17
N ILE A 364 -8.86 17.37 -22.25
CA ILE A 364 -7.57 18.09 -22.22
C ILE A 364 -6.42 17.10 -21.97
N LEU A 365 -6.56 16.18 -21.02
CA LEU A 365 -5.53 15.20 -20.67
C LEU A 365 -5.21 14.19 -21.79
N LYS A 366 -6.20 13.90 -22.64
CA LYS A 366 -6.04 12.98 -23.77
C LYS A 366 -5.34 13.59 -24.99
N ASP A 367 -5.20 14.90 -25.03
CA ASP A 367 -4.54 15.61 -26.13
C ASP A 367 -3.01 15.45 -26.02
N GLN A 368 -2.49 14.36 -26.60
CA GLN A 368 -1.08 13.94 -26.49
C GLN A 368 -0.08 14.88 -27.17
N GLN A 369 -0.55 15.88 -27.94
CA GLN A 369 0.32 16.83 -28.64
C GLN A 369 0.77 18.00 -27.76
N LYS A 370 0.18 18.19 -26.57
CA LYS A 370 0.48 19.31 -25.68
C LYS A 370 1.66 19.03 -24.75
N SER A 371 2.46 20.07 -24.50
CA SER A 371 3.48 20.03 -23.44
C SER A 371 2.81 19.92 -22.06
N ALA A 372 3.58 19.53 -21.03
CA ALA A 372 3.07 19.50 -19.65
C ALA A 372 2.58 20.88 -19.18
N ASP A 373 3.30 21.94 -19.54
CA ASP A 373 2.93 23.33 -19.23
C ASP A 373 1.61 23.73 -19.92
N ASP A 374 1.40 23.38 -21.19
CA ASP A 374 0.17 23.69 -21.93
C ASP A 374 -1.04 22.93 -21.39
N THR A 375 -0.81 21.68 -21.00
CA THR A 375 -1.83 20.82 -20.39
C THR A 375 -2.30 21.42 -19.07
N VAL A 376 -1.36 21.79 -18.18
CA VAL A 376 -1.69 22.43 -16.91
C VAL A 376 -2.40 23.76 -17.15
N LEU A 377 -1.92 24.61 -18.05
CA LEU A 377 -2.59 25.88 -18.38
C LEU A 377 -4.05 25.67 -18.82
N ALA A 378 -4.32 24.65 -19.64
CA ALA A 378 -5.66 24.34 -20.10
C ALA A 378 -6.57 23.86 -18.95
N ILE A 379 -6.06 23.00 -18.06
CA ILE A 379 -6.80 22.55 -16.86
C ILE A 379 -7.13 23.73 -15.95
N LEU A 380 -6.17 24.61 -15.70
CA LEU A 380 -6.35 25.81 -14.87
C LEU A 380 -7.40 26.76 -15.44
N LYS A 381 -7.37 27.01 -16.76
CA LYS A 381 -8.39 27.81 -17.44
C LYS A 381 -9.77 27.19 -17.32
N GLU A 382 -9.87 25.86 -17.40
CA GLU A 382 -11.14 25.17 -17.24
C GLU A 382 -11.63 25.26 -15.80
N TYR A 383 -10.76 25.05 -14.80
CA TYR A 383 -11.11 25.22 -13.38
C TYR A 383 -11.65 26.61 -13.07
N ILE A 384 -11.06 27.67 -13.63
CA ILE A 384 -11.55 29.05 -13.44
C ILE A 384 -13.00 29.21 -13.91
N LYS A 385 -13.41 28.56 -15.01
CA LYS A 385 -14.79 28.62 -15.52
C LYS A 385 -15.79 27.94 -14.57
N TYR A 386 -15.36 26.89 -13.89
CA TYR A 386 -16.18 26.10 -12.97
C TYR A 386 -16.02 26.51 -11.50
N PHE A 387 -15.19 27.50 -11.21
CA PHE A 387 -14.85 27.91 -9.85
C PHE A 387 -16.09 28.29 -9.01
N SER A 388 -17.11 28.89 -9.63
CA SER A 388 -18.43 29.14 -9.05
C SER A 388 -19.46 28.11 -9.55
N SER A 389 -20.47 27.80 -8.73
CA SER A 389 -21.48 26.77 -9.01
C SER A 389 -22.61 27.26 -9.94
N CYS A 390 -22.85 28.58 -10.05
CA CYS A 390 -24.05 29.16 -10.71
C CYS A 390 -23.83 30.57 -11.33
N ASP A 391 -22.64 30.93 -11.84
CA ASP A 391 -22.31 32.29 -12.37
C ASP A 391 -22.48 33.47 -11.38
N GLU A 392 -22.96 33.21 -10.16
CA GLU A 392 -23.00 34.15 -9.05
C GLU A 392 -21.62 34.36 -8.40
N ARG A 393 -21.41 35.53 -7.80
CA ARG A 393 -20.25 35.77 -6.93
C ARG A 393 -20.29 34.80 -5.75
N ILE A 394 -19.13 34.24 -5.39
CA ILE A 394 -19.04 33.34 -4.24
C ILE A 394 -19.13 34.19 -2.97
N HIS A 395 -20.32 34.18 -2.38
CA HIS A 395 -20.57 34.64 -1.02
C HIS A 395 -20.44 33.46 -0.05
N PHE A 396 -20.21 33.75 1.23
CA PHE A 396 -20.01 32.74 2.26
C PHE A 396 -21.20 31.77 2.38
N GLU A 397 -22.43 32.28 2.28
CA GLU A 397 -23.66 31.49 2.30
C GLU A 397 -23.73 30.49 1.13
N ASN A 398 -23.34 30.93 -0.07
CA ASN A 398 -23.21 30.06 -1.24
C ASN A 398 -22.10 29.01 -1.03
N TYR A 399 -20.97 29.39 -0.42
CA TYR A 399 -19.90 28.44 -0.09
C TYR A 399 -20.35 27.34 0.88
N ILE A 400 -21.12 27.69 1.92
CA ILE A 400 -21.70 26.72 2.86
C ILE A 400 -22.71 25.84 2.15
N LYS A 401 -23.61 26.44 1.36
CA LYS A 401 -24.65 25.73 0.62
C LYS A 401 -24.00 24.68 -0.29
N PHE A 402 -23.06 25.11 -1.15
CA PHE A 402 -22.37 24.32 -2.20
C PHE A 402 -21.03 23.72 -1.78
N GLY A 403 -20.88 23.42 -0.49
CA GLY A 403 -19.64 22.87 0.06
C GLY A 403 -19.18 21.60 -0.65
N ASP A 404 -20.08 20.65 -0.92
CA ASP A 404 -19.74 19.36 -1.53
C ASP A 404 -19.26 19.51 -2.98
N TYR A 405 -19.87 20.42 -3.75
CA TYR A 405 -19.40 20.75 -5.09
C TYR A 405 -17.99 21.34 -5.07
N TYR A 406 -17.76 22.35 -4.21
CA TYR A 406 -16.47 23.04 -4.15
C TYR A 406 -15.35 22.10 -3.70
N GLU A 407 -15.56 21.29 -2.67
CA GLU A 407 -14.55 20.34 -2.19
C GLU A 407 -14.17 19.31 -3.27
N LYS A 408 -15.14 18.77 -4.02
CA LYS A 408 -14.86 17.84 -5.13
C LYS A 408 -14.08 18.52 -6.26
N LEU A 409 -14.51 19.71 -6.67
CA LEU A 409 -13.86 20.49 -7.72
C LEU A 409 -12.40 20.79 -7.35
N ASP A 410 -12.20 21.32 -6.15
CA ASP A 410 -10.90 21.73 -5.66
C ASP A 410 -9.99 20.51 -5.52
N ASN A 411 -10.42 19.43 -4.84
CA ASN A 411 -9.62 18.20 -4.66
C ASN A 411 -9.23 17.55 -5.99
N TYR A 412 -10.18 17.40 -6.93
CA TYR A 412 -9.90 16.80 -8.24
C TYR A 412 -8.88 17.64 -9.04
N THR A 413 -9.01 18.97 -9.01
CA THR A 413 -8.09 19.87 -9.70
C THR A 413 -6.70 19.85 -9.07
N CYS A 414 -6.62 19.82 -7.74
CA CYS A 414 -5.36 19.75 -7.00
C CYS A 414 -4.52 18.55 -7.47
N ILE A 415 -5.12 17.36 -7.47
CA ILE A 415 -4.48 16.11 -7.89
C ILE A 415 -3.83 16.27 -9.26
N LEU A 416 -4.58 16.80 -10.23
CA LEU A 416 -4.12 16.95 -11.61
C LEU A 416 -2.98 17.96 -11.79
N ILE A 417 -2.99 19.07 -11.03
CA ILE A 417 -1.90 20.06 -11.08
C ILE A 417 -0.63 19.44 -10.49
N LEU A 418 -0.76 18.78 -9.34
CA LEU A 418 0.35 18.24 -8.56
C LEU A 418 1.04 17.08 -9.27
N ASP A 419 0.26 16.22 -9.92
CA ASP A 419 0.75 15.14 -10.80
C ASP A 419 1.69 15.63 -11.92
N ARG A 420 1.54 16.89 -12.31
CA ARG A 420 2.29 17.48 -13.42
C ARG A 420 3.43 18.39 -12.96
N LEU A 421 3.49 18.80 -11.68
CA LEU A 421 4.48 19.75 -11.17
C LEU A 421 5.93 19.38 -11.49
N ALA A 422 6.28 18.09 -11.41
CA ALA A 422 7.64 17.61 -11.68
C ALA A 422 8.06 17.76 -13.16
N PHE A 423 7.09 17.93 -14.06
CA PHE A 423 7.30 18.02 -15.51
C PHE A 423 7.16 19.45 -16.04
N LEU A 424 6.85 20.42 -15.18
CA LEU A 424 6.67 21.81 -15.57
C LEU A 424 8.01 22.49 -15.82
N LYS A 425 8.08 23.23 -16.93
CA LYS A 425 9.26 24.02 -17.30
C LYS A 425 9.07 25.50 -17.01
N ASN A 426 7.86 25.97 -16.73
CA ASN A 426 7.64 27.37 -16.36
C ASN A 426 7.70 27.58 -14.84
N LYS A 427 8.60 28.45 -14.37
CA LYS A 427 8.78 28.75 -12.94
C LYS A 427 7.53 29.37 -12.28
N ALA A 428 6.69 30.07 -13.04
CA ALA A 428 5.49 30.73 -12.52
C ALA A 428 4.50 29.73 -11.89
N TYR A 429 4.51 28.47 -12.33
CA TYR A 429 3.64 27.44 -11.74
C TYR A 429 3.99 27.11 -10.29
N PHE A 430 5.23 27.35 -9.85
CA PHE A 430 5.63 27.06 -8.47
C PHE A 430 5.06 28.06 -7.46
N ASP A 431 4.58 29.22 -7.92
CA ASP A 431 3.85 30.18 -7.09
C ASP A 431 2.45 29.65 -6.72
N LEU A 432 1.93 28.65 -7.45
CA LEU A 432 0.66 27.98 -7.11
C LEU A 432 0.79 26.99 -5.95
N VAL A 433 2.00 26.49 -5.67
CA VAL A 433 2.21 25.37 -4.73
C VAL A 433 1.78 25.75 -3.32
N GLN A 434 2.23 26.91 -2.81
CA GLN A 434 1.92 27.33 -1.44
C GLN A 434 0.42 27.63 -1.25
N PRO A 435 -0.26 28.43 -2.11
CA PRO A 435 -1.69 28.69 -1.94
C PRO A 435 -2.55 27.43 -2.12
N LEU A 436 -2.19 26.54 -3.04
CA LEU A 436 -2.87 25.25 -3.24
C LEU A 436 -2.78 24.40 -1.96
N PHE A 437 -1.59 24.29 -1.39
CA PHE A 437 -1.36 23.52 -0.17
C PHE A 437 -2.12 24.09 1.03
N LEU A 438 -2.10 25.42 1.21
CA LEU A 438 -2.84 26.08 2.30
C LEU A 438 -4.35 25.94 2.16
N MET A 439 -4.88 25.98 0.92
CA MET A 439 -6.29 25.68 0.64
C MET A 439 -6.65 24.26 1.08
N MET A 440 -5.86 23.26 0.69
CA MET A 440 -6.12 21.86 1.11
C MET A 440 -5.99 21.66 2.62
N MET A 441 -4.97 22.22 3.24
CA MET A 441 -4.79 22.17 4.69
C MET A 441 -5.94 22.83 5.43
N SER A 442 -6.41 23.99 4.97
CA SER A 442 -7.53 24.68 5.61
C SER A 442 -8.80 23.82 5.61
N ASN A 443 -9.11 23.10 4.52
CA ASN A 443 -10.22 22.16 4.46
C ASN A 443 -10.05 21.00 5.47
N ASN A 444 -8.83 20.49 5.65
CA ASN A 444 -8.56 19.37 6.58
C ASN A 444 -8.62 19.77 8.06
N TYR A 445 -8.18 20.98 8.42
CA TYR A 445 -8.20 21.45 9.80
C TYR A 445 -9.52 22.09 10.22
N PHE A 446 -10.30 22.55 9.24
CA PHE A 446 -11.64 23.12 9.40
C PHE A 446 -12.66 22.38 8.50
N PRO A 447 -12.84 21.06 8.70
CA PRO A 447 -13.75 20.26 7.88
C PRO A 447 -15.20 20.65 8.14
N ARG A 448 -16.07 20.34 7.19
CA ARG A 448 -17.52 20.44 7.37
C ARG A 448 -17.95 19.51 8.51
N LYS A 449 -18.69 20.04 9.50
CA LYS A 449 -19.35 19.22 10.53
C LYS A 449 -20.79 18.93 10.11
N GLU A 450 -21.26 17.69 10.32
CA GLU A 450 -22.67 17.32 10.19
C GLU A 450 -23.43 17.99 11.34
N HIS A 451 -24.29 18.97 11.05
CA HIS A 451 -25.19 19.57 12.03
C HIS A 451 -26.57 19.77 11.40
N ASP A 452 -27.60 19.40 12.16
CA ASP A 452 -28.99 19.73 11.88
C ASP A 452 -29.13 21.26 11.89
N HIS A 453 -29.50 21.82 10.75
CA HIS A 453 -29.84 23.23 10.66
C HIS A 453 -31.21 23.46 11.33
N ASP A 454 -31.21 23.63 12.64
CA ASP A 454 -32.37 24.18 13.37
C ASP A 454 -32.47 25.69 13.05
N GLY A 455 -32.87 26.03 11.82
CA GLY A 455 -33.44 27.33 11.42
C GLY A 455 -32.61 28.62 11.61
N GLY A 456 -31.40 28.58 12.16
CA GLY A 456 -30.55 29.75 12.40
C GLY A 456 -29.77 30.22 11.16
N THR A 457 -29.40 31.50 11.11
CA THR A 457 -28.54 32.06 10.04
C THR A 457 -27.18 31.35 9.99
N PRO A 458 -26.55 31.19 8.80
CA PRO A 458 -25.26 30.48 8.66
C PRO A 458 -24.12 31.06 9.51
N LEU A 459 -24.20 32.34 9.90
CA LEU A 459 -23.23 33.01 10.77
C LEU A 459 -23.48 32.78 12.27
N GLY A 460 -24.70 32.38 12.66
CA GLY A 460 -25.05 32.04 14.05
C GLY A 460 -24.62 30.62 14.46
N CYS A 461 -24.28 29.76 13.49
CA CYS A 461 -23.79 28.41 13.74
C CYS A 461 -22.25 28.38 13.83
N LYS A 462 -21.70 28.05 15.01
CA LYS A 462 -20.25 27.95 15.27
C LYS A 462 -19.51 27.08 14.24
N GLY A 463 -20.12 25.99 13.78
CA GLY A 463 -19.54 25.07 12.79
C GLY A 463 -19.43 25.68 11.38
N CYS A 464 -20.37 26.56 11.02
CA CYS A 464 -20.36 27.26 9.75
C CYS A 464 -19.30 28.38 9.77
N ALA A 465 -19.21 29.20 10.83
CA ALA A 465 -18.25 30.31 10.91
C ALA A 465 -16.79 29.91 10.60
N HIS A 466 -16.36 28.73 11.03
CA HIS A 466 -15.01 28.21 10.72
C HIS A 466 -14.73 27.96 9.23
N ARG A 467 -15.78 27.78 8.42
CA ARG A 467 -15.64 27.58 6.97
C ARG A 467 -15.28 28.86 6.22
N VAL A 468 -15.31 30.02 6.88
CA VAL A 468 -14.77 31.26 6.33
C VAL A 468 -13.28 31.08 6.01
N ILE A 469 -12.53 30.40 6.87
CA ILE A 469 -11.09 30.19 6.70
C ILE A 469 -10.79 29.43 5.39
N PRO A 470 -11.33 28.22 5.14
CA PRO A 470 -11.23 27.56 3.85
C PRO A 470 -11.66 28.39 2.65
N LEU A 471 -12.77 29.12 2.76
CA LEU A 471 -13.24 30.00 1.68
C LEU A 471 -12.19 31.07 1.34
N LYS A 472 -11.57 31.72 2.32
CA LYS A 472 -10.55 32.74 2.07
C LYS A 472 -9.33 32.15 1.36
N TYR A 473 -8.86 30.97 1.78
CA TYR A 473 -7.75 30.30 1.09
C TYR A 473 -8.09 29.89 -0.35
N ARG A 474 -9.33 29.43 -0.57
CA ARG A 474 -9.84 29.13 -1.90
C ARG A 474 -9.85 30.38 -2.80
N MET A 475 -10.26 31.53 -2.26
CA MET A 475 -10.23 32.81 -2.97
C MET A 475 -8.79 33.30 -3.22
N ASN A 476 -7.88 33.09 -2.27
CA ASN A 476 -6.45 33.38 -2.46
C ASN A 476 -5.87 32.56 -3.61
N PHE A 477 -6.14 31.25 -3.61
CA PHE A 477 -5.70 30.36 -4.67
C PHE A 477 -6.20 30.84 -6.03
N LEU A 478 -7.48 31.24 -6.17
CA LEU A 478 -8.00 31.81 -7.41
C LEU A 478 -7.24 33.08 -7.84
N LYS A 479 -6.91 33.97 -6.89
CA LYS A 479 -6.18 35.20 -7.19
C LYS A 479 -4.81 34.89 -7.78
N VAL A 480 -4.00 34.10 -7.08
CA VAL A 480 -2.66 33.69 -7.53
C VAL A 480 -2.76 32.90 -8.84
N LEU A 481 -3.78 32.06 -8.97
CA LEU A 481 -4.04 31.30 -10.18
C LEU A 481 -4.21 32.18 -11.42
N LYS A 482 -4.99 33.26 -11.31
CA LYS A 482 -5.18 34.22 -12.40
C LYS A 482 -3.88 34.96 -12.76
N GLU A 483 -3.07 35.30 -11.76
CA GLU A 483 -1.76 35.93 -11.96
C GLU A 483 -0.80 35.01 -12.72
N VAL A 484 -0.68 33.75 -12.29
CA VAL A 484 0.16 32.73 -12.96
C VAL A 484 -0.34 32.46 -14.39
N CYS A 485 -1.65 32.35 -14.62
CA CYS A 485 -2.21 32.18 -15.96
C CYS A 485 -1.87 33.34 -16.93
N ASN A 486 -1.57 34.54 -16.40
CA ASN A 486 -1.12 35.68 -17.18
C ASN A 486 0.40 35.66 -17.39
N GLN A 487 1.18 35.35 -16.34
CA GLN A 487 2.65 35.29 -16.39
C GLN A 487 3.19 34.17 -17.29
N VAL A 488 2.51 33.01 -17.32
CA VAL A 488 2.90 31.89 -18.19
C VAL A 488 2.84 32.28 -19.69
N ARG A 489 2.05 33.31 -20.04
CA ARG A 489 1.97 33.82 -21.43
C ARG A 489 3.15 34.70 -21.82
N THR A 490 3.96 35.19 -20.88
CA THR A 490 4.94 36.26 -21.13
C THR A 490 6.40 35.85 -20.91
N VAL A 491 6.67 34.72 -20.24
CA VAL A 491 8.05 34.31 -19.87
C VAL A 491 8.47 33.02 -20.58
N SER A 492 9.56 33.07 -21.35
CA SER A 492 10.22 31.90 -21.95
C SER A 492 11.25 31.28 -21.00
N GLY A 493 11.34 29.95 -20.99
CA GLY A 493 12.03 29.15 -19.98
C GLY A 493 13.54 29.40 -19.86
N GLY A 494 13.97 29.90 -18.71
CA GLY A 494 15.38 29.90 -18.30
C GLY A 494 15.74 28.62 -17.53
N ASN A 495 17.04 28.31 -17.41
CA ASN A 495 17.51 27.15 -16.64
C ASN A 495 17.01 27.17 -15.19
N ILE A 496 16.55 26.01 -14.71
CA ILE A 496 15.77 25.86 -13.47
C ILE A 496 16.52 24.94 -12.51
N ALA A 497 16.46 25.25 -11.22
CA ALA A 497 16.73 24.31 -10.15
C ALA A 497 15.84 23.05 -10.30
N SER A 498 16.12 21.95 -9.59
CA SER A 498 15.24 20.80 -9.69
C SER A 498 13.81 21.17 -9.24
N PRO A 499 12.75 20.67 -9.89
CA PRO A 499 11.36 20.92 -9.48
C PRO A 499 11.09 20.61 -8.00
N ALA A 500 11.78 19.62 -7.44
CA ALA A 500 11.70 19.27 -6.02
C ALA A 500 12.22 20.40 -5.11
N ASP A 501 13.33 21.04 -5.46
CA ASP A 501 13.88 22.17 -4.70
C ASP A 501 12.97 23.39 -4.73
N MET A 502 12.28 23.63 -5.84
CA MET A 502 11.32 24.73 -5.97
C MET A 502 10.08 24.49 -5.11
N ILE A 503 9.51 23.28 -5.15
CA ILE A 503 8.39 22.89 -4.29
C ILE A 503 8.77 23.05 -2.80
N LEU A 504 9.96 22.57 -2.43
CA LEU A 504 10.49 22.69 -1.07
C LEU A 504 10.57 24.15 -0.61
N ARG A 505 11.06 25.06 -1.46
CA ARG A 505 11.12 26.50 -1.14
C ARG A 505 9.73 27.10 -0.96
N SER A 506 8.76 26.77 -1.81
CA SER A 506 7.40 27.32 -1.73
C SER A 506 6.66 26.94 -0.44
N VAL A 507 7.00 25.81 0.19
CA VAL A 507 6.34 25.33 1.42
C VAL A 507 7.19 25.48 2.69
N GLN A 508 8.35 26.15 2.61
CA GLN A 508 9.26 26.34 3.76
C GLN A 508 8.61 27.09 4.94
N SER A 509 7.63 27.94 4.67
CA SER A 509 6.89 28.73 5.67
C SER A 509 5.91 27.89 6.49
N ILE A 510 5.60 26.67 6.07
CA ILE A 510 4.61 25.80 6.70
C ILE A 510 5.27 25.04 7.87
N PRO A 511 4.63 24.95 9.05
CA PRO A 511 5.18 24.20 10.19
C PRO A 511 5.38 22.70 9.84
N LYS A 512 6.59 22.34 9.41
CA LYS A 512 6.98 20.96 9.05
C LYS A 512 6.75 19.97 10.19
N ASP A 513 6.84 20.48 11.41
CA ASP A 513 6.76 19.72 12.64
C ASP A 513 5.46 18.92 12.82
N GLU A 514 4.33 19.48 12.40
CA GLU A 514 3.01 18.84 12.57
C GLU A 514 2.89 17.56 11.76
N PHE A 515 3.54 17.50 10.60
CA PHE A 515 3.48 16.32 9.75
C PHE A 515 4.30 15.16 10.33
N ILE A 516 5.48 15.45 10.91
CA ILE A 516 6.26 14.44 11.66
C ILE A 516 5.43 13.92 12.83
N LEU A 517 4.81 14.81 13.60
CA LEU A 517 4.01 14.44 14.76
C LEU A 517 2.75 13.67 14.37
N SER A 518 2.10 14.02 13.27
CA SER A 518 0.95 13.28 12.72
C SER A 518 1.33 11.87 12.27
N ARG A 519 2.48 11.71 11.58
CA ARG A 519 3.02 10.38 11.22
C ARG A 519 3.36 9.56 12.45
N LEU A 520 3.99 10.18 13.46
CA LEU A 520 4.31 9.53 14.73
C LEU A 520 3.05 9.06 15.45
N LYS A 521 2.05 9.94 15.57
CA LYS A 521 0.75 9.65 16.17
C LYS A 521 0.07 8.47 15.48
N THR A 522 -0.03 8.52 14.15
CA THR A 522 -0.63 7.46 13.34
C THR A 522 0.08 6.12 13.54
N SER A 523 1.42 6.13 13.61
CA SER A 523 2.22 4.91 13.84
C SER A 523 1.98 4.32 15.24
N LEU A 524 1.93 5.17 16.27
CA LEU A 524 1.61 4.76 17.65
C LEU A 524 0.20 4.19 17.77
N GLU A 525 -0.80 4.88 17.22
CA GLU A 525 -2.20 4.39 17.18
C GLU A 525 -2.28 3.05 16.46
N ALA A 526 -1.49 2.87 15.40
CA ALA A 526 -1.37 1.59 14.74
C ALA A 526 -0.87 0.53 15.73
N ALA A 527 0.31 0.71 16.34
CA ALA A 527 0.90 -0.29 17.22
C ALA A 527 0.03 -0.62 18.43
N ILE A 528 -0.65 0.35 19.04
CA ILE A 528 -1.43 0.14 20.28
C ILE A 528 -2.73 -0.60 20.02
N ASN A 529 -3.32 -0.46 18.83
CA ASN A 529 -4.61 -1.07 18.50
C ASN A 529 -4.48 -2.43 17.80
N VAL A 530 -3.27 -2.97 17.60
CA VAL A 530 -3.09 -4.30 16.99
C VAL A 530 -3.24 -5.42 18.00
N GLN A 531 -3.80 -6.56 17.61
CA GLN A 531 -3.68 -7.76 18.43
C GLN A 531 -2.32 -8.42 18.17
N VAL A 532 -1.48 -8.59 19.20
CA VAL A 532 -0.14 -9.16 19.05
C VAL A 532 -0.22 -10.69 19.14
N ASN A 533 -0.41 -11.36 18.02
CA ASN A 533 -0.59 -12.81 17.96
C ASN A 533 0.23 -13.50 16.86
N ASP A 534 0.93 -12.74 16.03
CA ASP A 534 1.66 -13.25 14.87
C ASP A 534 2.89 -12.39 14.53
N THR A 535 3.72 -12.85 13.59
CA THR A 535 4.89 -12.08 13.15
C THR A 535 4.52 -10.76 12.48
N LYS A 536 3.34 -10.67 11.84
CA LYS A 536 2.86 -9.44 11.19
C LYS A 536 2.65 -8.32 12.22
N SER A 537 1.94 -8.61 13.31
CA SER A 537 1.74 -7.66 14.42
C SER A 537 3.05 -7.22 15.06
N VAL A 538 4.06 -8.10 15.14
CA VAL A 538 5.41 -7.75 15.59
C VAL A 538 6.12 -6.79 14.63
N GLN A 539 6.02 -6.99 13.31
CA GLN A 539 6.60 -6.05 12.32
C GLN A 539 6.02 -4.64 12.45
N LYS A 540 4.72 -4.53 12.75
CA LYS A 540 4.06 -3.25 13.00
C LYS A 540 4.64 -2.52 14.22
N ILE A 541 4.91 -3.24 15.30
CA ILE A 541 5.53 -2.66 16.50
C ILE A 541 6.96 -2.22 16.18
N PHE A 542 7.74 -3.04 15.47
CA PHE A 542 9.07 -2.65 15.01
C PHE A 542 9.06 -1.38 14.15
N ARG A 543 8.11 -1.27 13.21
CA ARG A 543 7.92 -0.07 12.38
C ARG A 543 7.69 1.16 13.24
N THR A 544 6.87 1.03 14.28
CA THR A 544 6.54 2.15 15.17
C THR A 544 7.73 2.57 16.02
N ILE A 545 8.51 1.61 16.54
CA ILE A 545 9.74 1.88 17.28
C ILE A 545 10.79 2.55 16.38
N GLN A 546 10.90 2.10 15.13
CA GLN A 546 11.78 2.71 14.14
C GLN A 546 11.37 4.17 13.86
N VAL A 547 10.08 4.44 13.63
CA VAL A 547 9.57 5.81 13.43
C VAL A 547 9.82 6.68 14.66
N LEU A 548 9.54 6.18 15.87
CA LEU A 548 9.86 6.87 17.12
C LEU A 548 11.34 7.23 17.20
N GLY A 549 12.23 6.25 17.02
CA GLY A 549 13.66 6.46 17.09
C GLY A 549 14.18 7.41 15.99
N GLU A 550 13.54 7.43 14.81
CA GLU A 550 13.84 8.41 13.76
C GLU A 550 13.51 9.83 14.21
N VAL A 551 12.31 10.04 14.74
CA VAL A 551 11.88 11.37 15.19
C VAL A 551 12.81 11.93 16.27
N PHE A 552 13.25 11.10 17.21
CA PHE A 552 14.24 11.47 18.24
C PHE A 552 15.68 11.62 17.70
N ALA A 553 16.00 11.04 16.55
CA ALA A 553 17.29 11.26 15.89
C ALA A 553 17.28 12.57 15.08
N THR A 554 16.22 12.83 14.32
CA THR A 554 16.03 14.05 13.51
C THR A 554 15.91 15.30 14.37
N SER A 555 15.35 15.19 15.58
CA SER A 555 15.19 16.32 16.51
C SER A 555 16.47 17.05 16.87
N ILE A 556 17.62 16.40 16.73
CA ILE A 556 18.93 16.95 17.06
C ILE A 556 19.53 17.68 15.84
N ASN A 557 19.17 17.24 14.63
CA ASN A 557 19.84 17.61 13.40
C ASN A 557 19.16 18.73 12.60
N GLU A 558 17.89 19.09 12.86
CA GLU A 558 17.12 19.97 11.94
C GLU A 558 16.37 21.20 12.54
N ASN A 559 16.65 21.66 13.77
CA ASN A 559 15.88 22.75 14.44
C ASN A 559 14.39 22.38 14.60
N PHE A 560 14.12 21.19 15.12
CA PHE A 560 12.79 20.62 15.23
C PHE A 560 12.26 20.86 16.65
N VAL A 561 11.52 21.95 16.82
CA VAL A 561 10.94 22.40 18.12
C VAL A 561 10.12 21.28 18.75
N SER A 562 9.35 20.56 17.95
CA SER A 562 8.53 19.45 18.42
C SER A 562 9.35 18.29 18.97
N GLY A 563 10.59 18.11 18.51
CA GLY A 563 11.51 17.12 19.05
C GLY A 563 11.91 17.43 20.49
N PHE A 564 12.15 18.71 20.78
CA PHE A 564 12.37 19.16 22.14
C PHE A 564 11.14 18.91 23.03
N LEU A 565 9.93 19.14 22.49
CA LEU A 565 8.68 18.86 23.22
C LEU A 565 8.52 17.37 23.52
N LEU A 566 8.83 16.49 22.57
CA LEU A 566 8.80 15.04 22.77
C LEU A 566 9.83 14.60 23.84
N SER A 567 11.08 15.08 23.74
CA SER A 567 12.15 14.77 24.71
C SER A 567 11.86 15.29 26.11
N ALA A 568 11.04 16.34 26.25
CA ALA A 568 10.63 16.82 27.56
C ALA A 568 9.70 15.83 28.31
N HIS A 569 9.03 14.95 27.57
CA HIS A 569 8.02 14.04 28.11
C HIS A 569 8.52 12.59 28.24
N ILE A 570 9.58 12.24 27.50
CA ILE A 570 10.17 10.90 27.53
C ILE A 570 11.51 10.92 28.30
N PRO A 571 11.72 9.99 29.26
CA PRO A 571 13.00 9.85 29.93
C PRO A 571 14.18 9.64 28.97
N LEU A 572 15.34 10.24 29.28
CA LEU A 572 16.54 10.21 28.43
C LEU A 572 16.99 8.78 28.09
N GLU A 573 16.85 7.85 29.05
CA GLU A 573 17.20 6.44 28.87
C GLU A 573 16.34 5.76 27.79
N ILE A 574 15.04 6.06 27.77
CA ILE A 574 14.09 5.56 26.77
C ILE A 574 14.37 6.22 25.42
N GLU A 575 14.59 7.54 25.38
CA GLU A 575 14.99 8.25 24.16
C GLU A 575 16.27 7.64 23.56
N GLN A 576 17.27 7.32 24.38
CA GLN A 576 18.49 6.67 23.93
C GLN A 576 18.22 5.24 23.45
N ALA A 577 17.40 4.47 24.16
CA ALA A 577 17.03 3.12 23.74
C ALA A 577 16.33 3.10 22.38
N LEU A 578 15.35 3.99 22.16
CA LEU A 578 14.65 4.12 20.88
C LEU A 578 15.60 4.48 19.73
N ARG A 579 16.53 5.41 19.95
CA ARG A 579 17.57 5.77 18.96
C ARG A 579 18.50 4.60 18.66
N ASP A 580 18.96 3.89 19.69
CA ASP A 580 19.87 2.75 19.53
C ASP A 580 19.18 1.61 18.77
N ILE A 581 17.93 1.29 19.13
CA ILE A 581 17.10 0.30 18.41
C ILE A 581 16.91 0.73 16.96
N ARG A 582 16.52 1.99 16.71
CA ARG A 582 16.40 2.52 15.33
C ARG A 582 17.72 2.39 14.57
N ASN A 583 18.86 2.70 15.17
CA ASN A 583 20.16 2.59 14.51
C ASN A 583 20.55 1.14 14.18
N ASP A 584 19.98 0.16 14.88
CA ASP A 584 20.22 -1.26 14.64
C ASP A 584 19.20 -1.87 13.67
N ILE A 585 18.01 -1.29 13.57
CA ILE A 585 16.95 -1.70 12.65
C ILE A 585 17.09 -1.02 11.28
N SER A 586 17.42 0.27 11.24
CA SER A 586 17.50 1.08 10.02
C SER A 586 18.80 0.88 9.23
N HIS A 587 19.79 0.21 9.80
CA HIS A 587 21.05 -0.07 9.15
C HIS A 587 21.35 -1.56 9.24
N TYR A 588 21.73 -2.15 8.12
CA TYR A 588 22.21 -3.53 8.10
C TYR A 588 23.41 -3.69 9.06
N LYS A 589 23.26 -4.51 10.10
CA LYS A 589 24.34 -4.93 10.99
C LYS A 589 24.27 -6.45 11.18
N ALA A 590 25.33 -7.15 10.79
CA ALA A 590 25.37 -8.62 10.80
C ALA A 590 25.08 -9.21 12.20
N ASN A 591 25.51 -8.53 13.26
CA ASN A 591 25.27 -8.96 14.65
C ASN A 591 23.85 -8.65 15.17
N ALA A 592 23.05 -7.86 14.46
CA ALA A 592 21.68 -7.52 14.86
C ALA A 592 20.62 -8.43 14.22
N ILE A 593 20.93 -9.07 13.09
CA ILE A 593 19.98 -9.88 12.31
C ILE A 593 19.48 -11.07 13.10
N GLN A 594 20.40 -11.85 13.67
CA GLN A 594 20.02 -13.04 14.43
C GLN A 594 19.21 -12.66 15.66
N GLY A 595 19.61 -11.61 16.39
CA GLY A 595 18.81 -11.09 17.50
C GLY A 595 17.41 -10.70 17.04
N ARG A 596 17.29 -9.96 15.94
CA ARG A 596 16.00 -9.58 15.37
C ARG A 596 15.14 -10.76 14.96
N LEU A 597 15.69 -11.74 14.23
CA LEU A 597 14.96 -12.93 13.78
C LEU A 597 14.40 -13.75 14.94
N ASN A 598 15.12 -13.80 16.05
CA ASN A 598 14.68 -14.52 17.26
C ASN A 598 13.67 -13.71 18.07
N LEU A 599 13.91 -12.41 18.25
CA LEU A 599 12.96 -11.52 18.95
C LEU A 599 11.60 -11.46 18.24
N GLU A 600 11.57 -11.58 16.92
CA GLU A 600 10.33 -11.65 16.14
C GLU A 600 9.42 -12.84 16.47
N MET A 601 9.99 -13.88 17.09
CA MET A 601 9.24 -15.05 17.56
C MET A 601 8.72 -14.86 18.98
N CYS A 602 9.18 -13.85 19.71
CA CYS A 602 8.84 -13.59 21.11
C CYS A 602 7.55 -12.74 21.23
N ILE A 603 6.40 -13.31 20.87
CA ILE A 603 5.09 -12.63 20.89
C ILE A 603 4.81 -11.99 22.27
N ASP A 604 5.08 -12.69 23.37
CA ASP A 604 4.84 -12.19 24.73
C ASP A 604 5.65 -10.93 25.07
N LEU A 605 6.89 -10.83 24.58
CA LEU A 605 7.71 -9.62 24.75
C LEU A 605 7.08 -8.44 24.01
N PHE A 606 6.59 -8.67 22.80
CA PHE A 606 5.97 -7.62 21.99
C PHE A 606 4.60 -7.17 22.52
N GLN A 607 3.86 -8.06 23.18
CA GLN A 607 2.66 -7.69 23.92
C GLN A 607 2.99 -6.71 25.06
N LYS A 608 4.07 -6.98 25.83
CA LYS A 608 4.53 -6.05 26.88
C LYS A 608 5.07 -4.73 26.33
N ILE A 609 5.79 -4.78 25.21
CA ILE A 609 6.27 -3.56 24.52
C ILE A 609 5.09 -2.73 24.01
N GLN A 610 4.00 -3.36 23.54
CA GLN A 610 2.79 -2.65 23.15
C GLN A 610 2.19 -1.87 24.33
N ASP A 611 2.15 -2.45 25.53
CA ASP A 611 1.69 -1.76 26.74
C ASP A 611 2.59 -0.55 27.07
N GLU A 612 3.91 -0.70 26.92
CA GLU A 612 4.86 0.41 27.07
C GLU A 612 4.66 1.51 26.01
N LEU A 613 4.37 1.14 24.75
CA LEU A 613 4.04 2.09 23.70
C LEU A 613 2.72 2.82 23.98
N LYS A 614 1.75 2.17 24.63
CA LYS A 614 0.50 2.80 25.07
C LYS A 614 0.76 3.86 26.14
N LEU A 615 1.66 3.59 27.09
CA LEU A 615 2.11 4.58 28.07
C LEU A 615 2.81 5.76 27.39
N ILE A 616 3.73 5.48 26.44
CA ILE A 616 4.41 6.52 25.65
C ILE A 616 3.37 7.39 24.91
N TYR A 617 2.37 6.79 24.26
CA TYR A 617 1.33 7.53 23.55
C TYR A 617 0.49 8.43 24.46
N GLN A 618 0.11 7.94 25.65
CA GLN A 618 -0.61 8.76 26.63
C GLN A 618 0.20 9.99 27.05
N VAL A 619 1.49 9.79 27.31
CA VAL A 619 2.43 10.86 27.72
C VAL A 619 2.68 11.86 26.59
N LEU A 620 2.64 11.43 25.33
CA LEU A 620 2.82 12.28 24.16
C LEU A 620 1.51 12.93 23.65
N THR A 621 0.35 12.49 24.15
CA THR A 621 -0.97 13.01 23.72
C THR A 621 -1.09 14.54 23.82
N PRO A 622 -0.62 15.19 24.90
CA PRO A 622 -0.63 16.65 24.98
C PRO A 622 0.20 17.31 23.88
N VAL A 623 1.34 16.73 23.50
CA VAL A 623 2.21 17.23 22.42
C VAL A 623 1.46 17.23 21.08
N PHE A 624 0.78 16.13 20.76
CA PHE A 624 -0.01 16.01 19.53
C PHE A 624 -1.18 17.01 19.51
N SER A 625 -1.88 17.17 20.62
CA SER A 625 -3.01 18.11 20.74
C SER A 625 -2.57 19.57 20.58
N CYS A 626 -1.48 19.97 21.25
CA CYS A 626 -0.93 21.33 21.14
C CYS A 626 -0.44 21.64 19.73
N GLN A 627 0.23 20.70 19.06
CA GLN A 627 0.73 20.95 17.71
C GLN A 627 -0.41 21.04 16.68
N ARG A 628 -1.44 20.18 16.79
CA ARG A 628 -2.65 20.32 15.96
C ARG A 628 -3.29 21.69 16.12
N PHE A 629 -3.34 22.20 17.35
CA PHE A 629 -3.82 23.55 17.64
C PHE A 629 -2.92 24.62 17.00
N LYS A 630 -1.59 24.49 17.10
CA LYS A 630 -0.62 25.38 16.43
C LYS A 630 -0.87 25.50 14.94
N MET A 631 -1.14 24.38 14.27
CA MET A 631 -1.41 24.40 12.84
C MET A 631 -2.72 25.14 12.53
N LYS A 632 -3.77 24.98 13.34
CA LYS A 632 -4.99 25.79 13.22
C LYS A 632 -4.71 27.28 13.37
N GLU A 633 -3.96 27.67 14.40
CA GLU A 633 -3.54 29.06 14.62
C GLU A 633 -2.73 29.62 13.46
N PHE A 634 -1.77 28.85 12.93
CA PHE A 634 -0.99 29.23 11.77
C PHE A 634 -1.88 29.47 10.54
N ILE A 635 -2.85 28.58 10.28
CA ILE A 635 -3.81 28.72 9.17
C ILE A 635 -4.71 29.96 9.40
N ILE A 636 -5.13 30.25 10.62
CA ILE A 636 -5.90 31.47 10.92
C ILE A 636 -5.04 32.72 10.69
N GLN A 637 -3.87 32.79 11.31
CA GLN A 637 -2.97 33.94 11.25
C GLN A 637 -2.43 34.21 9.85
N SER A 638 -2.22 33.16 9.04
CA SER A 638 -1.77 33.32 7.65
C SER A 638 -2.90 33.80 6.73
N ALA A 639 -4.16 33.70 7.15
CA ALA A 639 -5.29 34.27 6.42
C ALA A 639 -5.53 35.75 6.77
N THR A 640 -5.26 36.19 8.01
CA THR A 640 -5.60 37.53 8.51
C THR A 640 -4.99 38.71 7.75
N PRO A 641 -3.71 38.73 7.34
CA PRO A 641 -3.09 39.87 6.65
C PRO A 641 -3.59 40.08 5.21
N HIS A 642 -4.15 39.03 4.60
CA HIS A 642 -4.50 39.01 3.18
C HIS A 642 -5.99 39.22 2.94
N PHE A 643 -6.80 39.22 4.00
CA PHE A 643 -8.26 39.30 3.92
C PHE A 643 -8.83 40.10 5.10
N GLN A 644 -9.72 41.07 4.82
CA GLN A 644 -10.54 41.69 5.86
C GLN A 644 -11.45 40.59 6.45
N ILE A 645 -11.08 40.09 7.64
CA ILE A 645 -11.93 39.25 8.48
C ILE A 645 -12.72 40.21 9.36
N SER A 646 -14.05 40.07 9.40
CA SER A 646 -14.90 40.91 10.27
C SER A 646 -14.61 40.64 11.74
N GLU A 647 -14.87 41.62 12.61
CA GLU A 647 -14.66 41.47 14.06
C GLU A 647 -15.48 40.31 14.65
N ASP A 648 -16.70 40.07 14.14
CA ASP A 648 -17.56 38.97 14.58
C ASP A 648 -17.00 37.58 14.19
N GLU A 649 -16.38 37.46 13.00
CA GLU A 649 -15.70 36.23 12.57
C GLU A 649 -14.46 35.96 13.45
N ILE A 650 -13.68 36.99 13.77
CA ILE A 650 -12.52 36.90 14.68
C ILE A 650 -12.97 36.50 16.09
N LYS A 651 -14.06 37.09 16.58
CA LYS A 651 -14.63 36.81 17.90
C LYS A 651 -15.07 35.34 18.02
N ASN A 652 -15.76 34.80 17.01
CA ASN A 652 -16.18 33.40 16.99
C ASN A 652 -15.01 32.42 16.96
N ILE A 653 -13.96 32.72 16.17
CA ILE A 653 -12.72 31.92 16.15
C ILE A 653 -11.99 32.00 17.51
N SER A 654 -12.01 33.15 18.16
CA SER A 654 -11.37 33.39 19.46
C SER A 654 -12.06 32.63 20.61
N ILE A 655 -13.39 32.51 20.57
CA ILE A 655 -14.17 31.74 21.57
C ILE A 655 -13.83 30.25 21.55
N ASP A 656 -13.64 29.64 20.37
CA ASP A 656 -13.27 28.21 20.29
C ASP A 656 -11.83 27.95 20.74
N ARG A 657 -10.93 28.92 20.55
CA ARG A 657 -9.61 28.94 21.17
C ARG A 657 -9.72 28.98 22.69
N GLU A 658 -10.59 29.84 23.21
CA GLU A 658 -10.84 29.96 24.64
C GLU A 658 -11.37 28.63 25.23
N ILE A 659 -12.38 28.04 24.59
CA ILE A 659 -12.97 26.75 24.97
C ILE A 659 -11.92 25.64 24.95
N TRP A 660 -11.10 25.55 23.90
CA TRP A 660 -10.06 24.52 23.82
C TRP A 660 -9.02 24.69 24.94
N CYS A 661 -8.54 25.93 25.15
CA CYS A 661 -7.59 26.23 26.22
C CYS A 661 -8.15 25.89 27.59
N THR A 662 -9.40 26.23 27.88
CA THR A 662 -10.07 25.92 29.14
C THR A 662 -10.28 24.42 29.33
N THR A 663 -10.72 23.72 28.27
CA THR A 663 -11.00 22.26 28.33
C THR A 663 -9.73 21.43 28.48
N GLN A 664 -8.59 21.91 27.98
CA GLN A 664 -7.31 21.20 27.99
C GLN A 664 -6.30 21.81 28.99
N TRP A 665 -6.73 22.75 29.83
CA TRP A 665 -5.83 23.59 30.64
C TRP A 665 -4.93 22.78 31.57
N ASP A 666 -5.47 21.77 32.26
CA ASP A 666 -4.70 20.97 33.21
C ASP A 666 -3.65 20.08 32.51
N GLN A 667 -4.02 19.52 31.35
CA GLN A 667 -3.08 18.78 30.51
C GLN A 667 -1.99 19.70 29.97
N PHE A 668 -2.37 20.91 29.58
CA PHE A 668 -1.46 21.94 29.10
C PHE A 668 -0.50 22.44 30.19
N LYS A 669 -1.00 22.63 31.42
CA LYS A 669 -0.20 23.00 32.59
C LYS A 669 0.86 21.94 32.88
N THR A 670 0.46 20.67 32.87
CA THR A 670 1.39 19.52 33.03
C THR A 670 2.43 19.47 31.92
N PHE A 671 2.00 19.65 30.67
CA PHE A 671 2.88 19.74 29.50
C PHE A 671 3.92 20.86 29.65
N ALA A 672 3.48 22.07 30.02
CA ALA A 672 4.33 23.23 30.22
C ALA A 672 5.42 22.97 31.28
N VAL A 673 5.02 22.40 32.43
CA VAL A 673 5.94 22.01 33.52
C VAL A 673 7.07 21.10 33.03
N ASN A 674 6.74 20.08 32.24
CA ASN A 674 7.72 19.14 31.73
C ASN A 674 8.72 19.81 30.79
N VAL A 675 8.25 20.68 29.89
CA VAL A 675 9.12 21.46 29.00
C VAL A 675 10.06 22.37 29.80
N PHE A 676 9.57 23.04 30.85
CA PHE A 676 10.41 23.85 31.72
C PHE A 676 11.52 23.04 32.40
N ARG A 677 11.15 21.93 33.05
CA ARG A 677 12.11 21.05 33.75
C ARG A 677 13.17 20.51 32.80
N PHE A 678 12.75 20.09 31.61
CA PHE A 678 13.67 19.55 30.63
C PHE A 678 14.65 20.61 30.14
N PHE A 679 14.19 21.82 29.86
CA PHE A 679 15.07 22.91 29.47
C PHE A 679 16.05 23.32 30.58
N GLU A 680 15.61 23.36 31.84
CA GLU A 680 16.51 23.56 32.98
C GLU A 680 17.58 22.46 33.09
N LYS A 681 17.21 21.19 32.90
CA LYS A 681 18.17 20.07 32.84
C LYS A 681 19.16 20.21 31.68
N VAL A 682 18.70 20.58 30.48
CA VAL A 682 19.54 20.79 29.30
C VAL A 682 20.53 21.92 29.54
N LEU A 683 20.08 23.04 30.10
CA LEU A 683 20.93 24.15 30.49
C LEU A 683 22.00 23.69 31.49
N ASN A 684 21.60 23.10 32.62
CA ASN A 684 22.52 22.66 33.67
C ASN A 684 23.55 21.64 33.18
N LYS A 685 23.17 20.71 32.28
CA LYS A 685 24.07 19.69 31.71
C LYS A 685 25.00 20.24 30.61
N SER A 686 24.52 21.18 29.80
CA SER A 686 25.27 21.68 28.64
C SER A 686 26.35 22.70 29.03
N PHE A 687 26.11 23.53 30.04
CA PHE A 687 27.00 24.65 30.40
C PHE A 687 28.41 24.27 30.90
N PRO A 688 28.61 23.25 31.76
CA PRO A 688 29.95 22.91 32.25
C PRO A 688 30.90 22.41 31.14
N LYS A 689 30.37 22.06 29.95
CA LYS A 689 31.09 21.41 28.85
C LYS A 689 31.04 22.21 27.55
N MET A 690 30.72 23.51 27.57
CA MET A 690 30.66 24.32 26.34
C MET A 690 32.03 24.78 25.85
N ASN A 691 32.99 25.02 26.75
CA ASN A 691 34.34 25.44 26.38
C ASN A 691 35.13 24.24 25.84
N GLY A 692 35.62 24.31 24.59
CA GLY A 692 36.52 23.33 24.00
C GLY A 692 35.89 22.00 23.56
N SER A 693 34.58 21.92 23.32
CA SER A 693 33.94 20.68 22.86
C SER A 693 33.71 20.64 21.35
N GLU A 694 34.02 19.51 20.71
CA GLU A 694 33.77 19.25 19.27
C GLU A 694 32.30 19.47 18.84
N ASN A 695 31.34 19.47 19.78
CA ASN A 695 29.90 19.61 19.51
C ASN A 695 29.31 20.97 19.98
N TYR A 696 30.08 22.06 19.93
CA TYR A 696 29.64 23.39 20.36
C TYR A 696 28.34 23.87 19.69
N PHE A 697 28.29 23.82 18.36
CA PHE A 697 27.14 24.29 17.58
C PHE A 697 25.87 23.47 17.83
N GLU A 698 26.00 22.17 18.01
CA GLU A 698 24.90 21.25 18.34
C GLU A 698 24.25 21.61 19.69
N LYS A 699 25.07 21.97 20.69
CA LYS A 699 24.58 22.42 22.01
C LYS A 699 23.83 23.75 21.93
N ILE A 700 24.32 24.71 21.15
CA ILE A 700 23.60 26.00 20.94
C ILE A 700 22.27 25.76 20.24
N LYS A 701 22.27 24.88 19.24
CA LYS A 701 21.06 24.51 18.51
C LYS A 701 20.00 23.95 19.44
N ARG A 702 20.39 23.01 20.32
CA ARG A 702 19.50 22.45 21.34
C ARG A 702 18.96 23.50 22.33
N LEU A 703 19.74 24.55 22.63
CA LEU A 703 19.27 25.68 23.43
C LEU A 703 18.28 26.58 22.69
N GLN A 704 18.49 26.82 21.39
CA GLN A 704 17.55 27.52 20.53
C GLN A 704 16.22 26.77 20.49
N ASP A 705 16.24 25.46 20.23
CA ASP A 705 15.04 24.63 20.18
C ASP A 705 14.27 24.65 21.49
N GLY A 706 14.98 24.61 22.62
CA GLY A 706 14.37 24.76 23.94
C GLY A 706 13.69 26.12 24.14
N ILE A 707 14.32 27.21 23.72
CA ILE A 707 13.72 28.55 23.79
C ILE A 707 12.50 28.67 22.86
N ASP A 708 12.54 28.07 21.68
CA ASP A 708 11.41 28.07 20.75
C ASP A 708 10.26 27.18 21.24
N ALA A 709 10.56 26.06 21.92
CA ALA A 709 9.58 25.23 22.60
C ALA A 709 8.92 25.96 23.77
N LEU A 710 9.70 26.72 24.55
CA LEU A 710 9.17 27.60 25.59
C LEU A 710 8.27 28.68 24.99
N ASN A 711 8.75 29.41 23.98
CA ASN A 711 7.95 30.42 23.27
C ASN A 711 6.63 29.85 22.74
N PHE A 712 6.67 28.60 22.27
CA PHE A 712 5.50 27.87 21.81
C PHE A 712 4.49 27.67 22.95
N VAL A 713 4.90 27.09 24.09
CA VAL A 713 4.05 26.95 25.29
C VAL A 713 3.45 28.31 25.67
N PHE A 714 4.22 29.38 25.68
CA PHE A 714 3.70 30.68 26.13
C PHE A 714 2.71 31.37 25.20
N SER A 715 2.76 31.08 23.90
CA SER A 715 1.83 31.68 22.92
C SER A 715 0.35 31.40 23.24
N PHE A 716 0.07 30.31 23.95
CA PHE A 716 -1.28 29.94 24.40
C PHE A 716 -1.77 30.81 25.57
N LYS A 717 -0.88 31.35 26.40
CA LYS A 717 -1.24 32.12 27.58
C LYS A 717 -1.19 33.63 27.39
N ILE A 718 -0.33 34.12 26.49
CA ILE A 718 -0.26 35.54 26.09
C ILE A 718 -1.60 36.07 25.57
N THR A 719 -2.52 35.18 25.18
CA THR A 719 -3.85 35.52 24.69
C THR A 719 -4.95 35.60 25.75
N PHE A 720 -4.63 35.39 27.04
CA PHE A 720 -5.58 35.24 28.16
C PHE A 720 -5.35 36.28 29.31
N ASP A 721 -5.40 37.58 29.02
CA ASP A 721 -5.73 38.64 30.01
C ASP A 721 -4.69 39.23 30.99
N ASP A 722 -3.40 39.35 30.64
CA ASP A 722 -2.54 40.31 31.35
C ASP A 722 -1.49 40.97 30.45
N ALA A 723 -1.68 42.27 30.17
CA ALA A 723 -0.80 43.09 29.34
C ALA A 723 0.61 43.25 29.95
N MET A 724 0.72 43.29 31.28
CA MET A 724 1.99 43.40 31.99
C MET A 724 2.76 42.08 31.93
N VAL A 725 2.09 40.94 32.10
CA VAL A 725 2.65 39.60 31.91
C VAL A 725 3.12 39.40 30.47
N THR A 726 2.30 39.80 29.50
CA THR A 726 2.63 39.72 28.07
C THR A 726 3.88 40.52 27.73
N LYS A 727 3.99 41.75 28.24
CA LYS A 727 5.18 42.60 28.07
C LYS A 727 6.41 41.97 28.70
N ASN A 728 6.31 41.51 29.95
CA ASN A 728 7.43 40.88 30.67
C ASN A 728 7.94 39.61 29.98
N LEU A 729 7.04 38.76 29.47
CA LEU A 729 7.38 37.58 28.69
C LEU A 729 8.05 37.94 27.35
N THR A 730 7.53 38.96 26.66
CA THR A 730 8.07 39.44 25.39
C THR A 730 9.48 40.00 25.56
N ASP A 731 9.71 40.81 26.60
CA ASP A 731 11.02 41.37 26.93
C ASP A 731 12.04 40.30 27.30
N ALA A 732 11.63 39.30 28.08
CA ALA A 732 12.49 38.19 28.45
C ALA A 732 12.83 37.29 27.26
N ARG A 733 11.86 37.04 26.36
CA ARG A 733 12.08 36.35 25.08
C ARG A 733 13.09 37.08 24.21
N ALA A 734 12.94 38.40 24.05
CA ALA A 734 13.86 39.21 23.26
C ALA A 734 15.30 39.15 23.82
N LYS A 735 15.45 39.16 25.15
CA LYS A 735 16.75 39.01 25.82
C LYS A 735 17.37 37.63 25.56
N LEU A 736 16.60 36.55 25.66
CA LEU A 736 17.09 35.19 25.38
C LEU A 736 17.51 35.03 23.91
N GLN A 737 16.71 35.52 22.97
CA GLN A 737 17.03 35.49 21.54
C GLN A 737 18.29 36.29 21.21
N LYS A 738 18.47 37.47 21.83
CA LYS A 738 19.69 38.27 21.68
C LYS A 738 20.93 37.49 22.12
N ILE A 739 20.84 36.76 23.23
CA ILE A 739 21.96 35.95 23.74
C ILE A 739 22.27 34.79 22.79
N ILE A 740 21.28 34.03 22.34
CA ILE A 740 21.54 32.94 21.38
C ILE A 740 22.16 33.46 20.09
N LYS A 741 21.70 34.62 19.59
CA LYS A 741 22.27 35.23 18.38
C LYS A 741 23.77 35.54 18.57
N ILE A 742 24.17 35.99 19.76
CA ILE A 742 25.58 36.19 20.11
C ILE A 742 26.34 34.86 20.14
N LEU A 743 25.77 33.83 20.78
CA LEU A 743 26.39 32.50 20.88
C LEU A 743 26.55 31.80 19.52
N LYS A 744 25.68 32.07 18.55
CA LYS A 744 25.81 31.55 17.18
C LYS A 744 26.99 32.14 16.42
N LEU A 745 27.45 33.34 16.80
CA LEU A 745 28.50 34.07 16.08
C LEU A 745 29.90 33.82 16.65
N ARG A 746 30.01 33.43 17.92
CA ARG A 746 31.29 33.17 18.59
C ARG A 746 31.13 32.24 19.78
N GLU A 747 32.24 31.69 20.26
CA GLU A 747 32.26 30.92 21.51
C GLU A 747 31.82 31.77 22.73
N PRO A 748 31.22 31.15 23.76
CA PRO A 748 30.68 31.85 24.92
C PRO A 748 31.82 32.30 25.83
N THR A 749 31.79 33.54 26.28
CA THR A 749 32.61 33.94 27.42
C THR A 749 31.95 33.47 28.73
N CYS A 750 32.73 33.43 29.81
CA CYS A 750 32.18 33.21 31.15
C CYS A 750 31.08 34.23 31.49
N HIS A 751 31.19 35.46 30.96
CA HIS A 751 30.18 36.50 31.12
C HIS A 751 28.87 36.17 30.37
N ASP A 752 28.96 35.71 29.12
CA ASP A 752 27.78 35.31 28.32
C ASP A 752 27.00 34.18 29.01
N ILE A 753 27.71 33.20 29.59
CA ILE A 753 27.12 32.08 30.33
C ILE A 753 26.44 32.57 31.61
N LYS A 754 27.09 33.44 32.38
CA LYS A 754 26.52 34.01 33.61
C LYS A 754 25.27 34.84 33.30
N TYR A 755 25.33 35.65 32.25
CA TYR A 755 24.20 36.46 31.80
C TYR A 755 23.03 35.60 31.31
N LEU A 756 23.28 34.55 30.53
CA LEU A 756 22.24 33.59 30.11
C LEU A 756 21.54 32.91 31.28
N LYS A 757 22.29 32.46 32.30
CA LYS A 757 21.72 31.88 33.53
C LYS A 757 20.82 32.87 34.28
N VAL A 758 21.24 34.14 34.37
CA VAL A 758 20.45 35.19 35.04
C VAL A 758 19.15 35.47 34.27
N VAL A 759 19.25 35.67 32.95
CA VAL A 759 18.08 35.92 32.10
C VAL A 759 17.14 34.72 32.11
N PHE A 760 17.68 33.49 32.07
CA PHE A 760 16.88 32.29 32.17
C PHE A 760 16.20 32.13 33.53
N LYS A 761 16.91 32.33 34.64
CA LYS A 761 16.31 32.25 35.99
C LYS A 761 15.20 33.29 36.16
N LYS A 762 15.39 34.51 35.65
CA LYS A 762 14.35 35.55 35.62
C LYS A 762 13.17 35.11 34.76
N TYR A 763 13.43 34.51 33.60
CA TYR A 763 12.40 33.94 32.76
C TYR A 763 11.61 32.89 33.55
N VAL A 764 12.25 31.86 34.10
CA VAL A 764 11.64 30.78 34.90
C VAL A 764 10.77 31.28 36.05
N LEU A 765 11.22 32.29 36.80
CA LEU A 765 10.42 32.87 37.89
C LEU A 765 9.11 33.45 37.36
N LEU A 766 9.15 34.23 36.27
CA LEU A 766 7.94 34.71 35.60
C LEU A 766 7.03 33.53 35.20
N LEU A 767 7.59 32.42 34.73
CA LEU A 767 6.80 31.25 34.28
C LEU A 767 6.12 30.54 35.45
N LYS A 768 6.82 30.41 36.58
CA LYS A 768 6.27 29.80 37.81
C LYS A 768 5.11 30.63 38.36
N ASP A 769 5.27 31.95 38.39
CA ASP A 769 4.25 32.89 38.84
C ASP A 769 3.02 32.81 37.94
N ILE A 770 3.26 32.85 36.63
CA ILE A 770 2.22 32.80 35.60
C ILE A 770 1.40 31.51 35.73
N PHE A 771 2.04 30.33 35.79
CA PHE A 771 1.32 29.06 35.77
C PHE A 771 0.89 28.55 37.15
N SER A 772 1.18 29.28 38.24
CA SER A 772 0.96 28.85 39.63
C SER A 772 1.45 27.40 39.83
N LEU A 773 2.73 27.18 39.47
CA LEU A 773 3.34 25.85 39.44
C LEU A 773 3.95 25.50 40.79
N GLU A 774 3.31 24.58 41.52
CA GLU A 774 4.02 23.80 42.53
C GLU A 774 4.87 22.75 41.81
N VAL A 775 6.15 23.05 41.65
CA VAL A 775 7.10 22.10 41.07
C VAL A 775 7.47 21.08 42.15
N THR A 776 6.63 20.08 42.38
CA THR A 776 7.04 18.87 43.12
C THR A 776 7.75 17.91 42.17
N ASP A 777 8.83 17.27 42.63
CA ASP A 777 9.63 16.30 41.86
C ASP A 777 8.85 15.01 41.57
N ALA A 778 7.86 15.09 40.68
CA ALA A 778 7.33 13.92 40.01
C ALA A 778 8.13 13.75 38.71
N SER A 779 9.14 12.86 38.72
CA SER A 779 9.66 12.28 37.48
C SER A 779 8.50 11.65 36.74
N SER A 780 8.45 11.74 35.40
CA SER A 780 7.54 10.88 34.67
C SER A 780 7.96 9.43 34.96
N ASP A 781 7.13 8.69 35.71
CA ASP A 781 7.38 7.30 36.12
C ASP A 781 7.31 6.30 34.95
N VAL A 782 7.49 6.77 33.71
CA VAL A 782 7.48 5.94 32.52
C VAL A 782 8.72 5.06 32.55
N LYS A 783 8.54 3.82 32.97
CA LYS A 783 9.55 2.76 32.91
C LYS A 783 9.23 1.87 31.72
N CYS A 784 10.17 1.75 30.78
CA CYS A 784 10.04 0.88 29.62
C CYS A 784 11.13 -0.20 29.63
N GLU A 785 11.03 -1.11 30.59
CA GLU A 785 12.02 -2.18 30.81
C GLU A 785 12.10 -3.14 29.63
N ASN A 786 10.97 -3.42 28.96
CA ASN A 786 10.91 -4.34 27.83
C ASN A 786 11.51 -3.71 26.56
N LEU A 787 11.35 -2.40 26.34
CA LEU A 787 12.10 -1.68 25.29
C LEU A 787 13.61 -1.68 25.55
N ILE A 788 14.05 -1.50 26.81
CA ILE A 788 15.46 -1.59 27.17
C ILE A 788 15.98 -3.03 26.99
N HIS A 789 15.18 -4.03 27.35
CA HIS A 789 15.48 -5.43 27.09
C HIS A 789 15.62 -5.71 25.59
N LEU A 790 14.68 -5.23 24.77
CA LEU A 790 14.74 -5.34 23.31
C LEU A 790 16.06 -4.77 22.77
N LYS A 791 16.44 -3.56 23.20
CA LYS A 791 17.73 -2.94 22.84
C LYS A 791 18.92 -3.84 23.16
N ASN A 792 18.97 -4.37 24.39
CA ASN A 792 20.12 -5.15 24.87
C ASN A 792 20.26 -6.51 24.16
N HIS A 793 19.14 -7.13 23.78
CA HIS A 793 19.11 -8.44 23.14
C HIS A 793 19.23 -8.39 21.60
N LEU A 794 18.99 -7.23 20.98
CA LEU A 794 19.11 -7.08 19.53
C LEU A 794 20.53 -7.38 19.02
N LYS A 795 21.58 -6.89 19.70
CA LYS A 795 22.99 -7.07 19.31
C LYS A 795 23.72 -8.22 19.99
N ASN A 796 23.26 -8.67 21.16
CA ASN A 796 23.98 -9.65 22.00
C ASN A 796 23.36 -11.04 21.91
N TYR A 797 22.71 -11.36 20.80
CA TYR A 797 22.12 -12.68 20.60
C TYR A 797 23.21 -13.75 20.41
N ASN A 798 23.14 -14.81 21.22
CA ASN A 798 24.05 -15.95 21.13
C ASN A 798 23.51 -16.95 20.09
N VAL A 799 24.19 -17.04 18.95
CA VAL A 799 23.74 -17.88 17.81
C VAL A 799 23.89 -19.37 18.13
N PHE A 800 24.98 -19.71 18.81
CA PHE A 800 25.29 -21.07 19.21
C PHE A 800 24.91 -21.28 20.68
N VAL A 801 24.37 -22.45 21.01
CA VAL A 801 24.07 -22.84 22.41
C VAL A 801 25.35 -23.31 23.11
N GLY A 802 25.31 -23.56 24.43
CA GLY A 802 26.51 -23.84 25.25
C GLY A 802 27.48 -24.85 24.62
N ASP A 803 27.01 -26.07 24.36
CA ASP A 803 27.84 -27.14 23.79
C ASP A 803 28.36 -26.80 22.39
N GLU A 804 27.53 -26.19 21.54
CA GLU A 804 27.94 -25.73 20.21
C GLU A 804 29.02 -24.63 20.28
N ASN A 805 28.94 -23.70 21.26
CA ASN A 805 29.99 -22.68 21.45
C ASN A 805 31.32 -23.34 21.84
N LEU A 806 31.30 -24.35 22.71
CA LEU A 806 32.50 -25.08 23.11
C LEU A 806 33.13 -25.80 21.91
N GLU A 807 32.30 -26.47 21.11
CA GLU A 807 32.75 -27.18 19.91
C GLU A 807 33.35 -26.23 18.87
N ILE A 808 32.64 -25.16 18.51
CA ILE A 808 33.13 -24.12 17.60
C ILE A 808 34.41 -23.50 18.13
N ARG A 809 34.45 -23.18 19.42
CA ARG A 809 35.63 -22.61 20.06
C ARG A 809 36.82 -23.54 19.89
N LYS A 810 36.66 -24.84 20.16
CA LYS A 810 37.72 -25.84 20.00
C LYS A 810 38.20 -25.91 18.55
N LEU A 811 37.29 -26.09 17.59
CA LEU A 811 37.61 -26.24 16.17
C LEU A 811 38.30 -24.99 15.60
N ILE A 812 37.78 -23.80 15.92
CA ILE A 812 38.39 -22.53 15.49
C ILE A 812 39.72 -22.30 16.21
N SER A 813 39.89 -22.75 17.47
CA SER A 813 41.17 -22.64 18.18
C SER A 813 42.27 -23.42 17.51
N GLU A 814 41.99 -24.69 17.17
CA GLU A 814 42.94 -25.56 16.47
C GLU A 814 43.33 -24.96 15.12
N PHE A 815 42.36 -24.36 14.42
CA PHE A 815 42.57 -23.69 13.15
C PHE A 815 43.39 -22.39 13.23
N LEU A 816 43.12 -21.52 14.22
CA LEU A 816 43.77 -20.20 14.33
C LEU A 816 45.17 -20.25 14.95
N LYS A 817 45.46 -21.30 15.72
CA LYS A 817 46.72 -21.44 16.47
C LYS A 817 47.99 -21.20 15.63
N PRO A 818 48.15 -21.79 14.43
CA PRO A 818 49.35 -21.55 13.61
C PRO A 818 49.53 -20.09 13.20
N SER A 819 48.42 -19.40 12.93
CA SER A 819 48.41 -17.98 12.52
C SER A 819 48.78 -17.04 13.66
N PHE A 820 48.36 -17.37 14.89
CA PHE A 820 48.73 -16.61 16.09
C PHE A 820 50.20 -16.77 16.43
N GLU A 821 50.71 -18.01 16.39
CA GLU A 821 52.13 -18.27 16.59
C GLU A 821 52.99 -17.53 15.54
N ALA A 822 52.58 -17.52 14.28
CA ALA A 822 53.25 -16.77 13.22
C ALA A 822 53.19 -15.25 13.46
N THR A 823 52.03 -14.72 13.85
CA THR A 823 51.84 -13.29 14.17
C THR A 823 52.73 -12.85 15.32
N VAL A 824 52.76 -13.61 16.42
CA VAL A 824 53.61 -13.32 17.58
C VAL A 824 55.08 -13.37 17.20
N LYS A 825 55.50 -14.37 16.41
CA LYS A 825 56.88 -14.44 15.87
C LYS A 825 57.22 -13.21 15.05
N LEU A 826 56.33 -12.74 14.16
CA LEU A 826 56.56 -11.54 13.35
C LEU A 826 56.62 -10.27 14.20
N LYS A 827 55.71 -10.08 15.16
CA LYS A 827 55.73 -8.91 16.06
C LYS A 827 56.99 -8.87 16.91
N THR A 828 57.43 -10.02 17.42
CA THR A 828 58.68 -10.14 18.21
C THR A 828 59.90 -9.81 17.36
N ALA A 829 59.94 -10.36 16.14
CA ALA A 829 61.00 -10.09 15.17
C ALA A 829 61.08 -8.60 14.79
N LEU A 830 59.93 -7.94 14.55
CA LEU A 830 59.87 -6.50 14.28
C LEU A 830 60.30 -5.63 15.47
N ARG A 831 59.91 -6.00 16.70
CA ARG A 831 60.31 -5.29 17.92
C ARG A 831 61.81 -5.43 18.22
N ASN A 832 62.38 -6.57 17.87
CA ASN A 832 63.80 -6.85 18.05
C ASN A 832 64.64 -6.43 16.82
N SER A 833 64.04 -5.80 15.81
CA SER A 833 64.68 -5.41 14.54
C SER A 833 65.42 -6.57 13.85
N GLN A 834 64.89 -7.79 13.97
CA GLN A 834 65.44 -9.01 13.38
C GLN A 834 64.51 -9.56 12.33
N LYS A 835 65.05 -10.04 11.21
CA LYS A 835 64.26 -10.71 10.16
C LYS A 835 64.15 -12.20 10.49
N PRO A 836 62.95 -12.80 10.52
CA PRO A 836 62.81 -14.25 10.67
C PRO A 836 63.50 -14.97 9.49
N PRO A 837 64.26 -16.05 9.74
CA PRO A 837 64.97 -16.78 8.68
C PRO A 837 64.03 -17.32 7.59
N ASN A 838 62.79 -17.68 7.96
CA ASN A 838 61.75 -18.15 7.04
C ASN A 838 60.59 -17.15 6.90
N LEU A 839 60.88 -15.86 6.74
CA LEU A 839 59.86 -14.79 6.70
C LEU A 839 58.69 -15.09 5.75
N ASP A 840 58.94 -15.62 4.55
CA ASP A 840 57.89 -15.96 3.59
C ASP A 840 56.96 -17.06 4.10
N GLN A 841 57.51 -18.10 4.70
CA GLN A 841 56.75 -19.21 5.24
C GLN A 841 55.92 -18.77 6.45
N VAL A 842 56.50 -17.93 7.32
CA VAL A 842 55.79 -17.35 8.47
C VAL A 842 54.67 -16.41 8.02
N LEU A 843 54.90 -15.58 6.99
CA LEU A 843 53.86 -14.73 6.41
C LEU A 843 52.73 -15.54 5.76
N GLN A 844 53.03 -16.69 5.14
CA GLN A 844 52.01 -17.59 4.59
C GLN A 844 51.11 -18.21 5.66
N GLN A 845 51.64 -18.44 6.87
CA GLN A 845 50.88 -18.94 8.02
C GLN A 845 49.94 -17.89 8.63
N THR A 846 50.12 -16.59 8.35
CA THR A 846 49.23 -15.52 8.83
C THR A 846 48.00 -15.32 7.94
N TYR A 847 46.87 -14.89 8.51
CA TYR A 847 45.68 -14.49 7.74
C TYR A 847 45.75 -13.03 7.27
N LEU A 848 46.82 -12.68 6.56
CA LEU A 848 46.99 -11.38 5.91
C LEU A 848 46.65 -11.46 4.42
N SER A 849 46.12 -10.37 3.86
CA SER A 849 45.93 -10.24 2.42
C SER A 849 47.26 -10.34 1.66
N ASN A 850 47.23 -10.84 0.42
CA ASN A 850 48.44 -10.90 -0.42
C ASN A 850 49.12 -9.54 -0.61
N LYS A 851 48.33 -8.45 -0.63
CA LYS A 851 48.85 -7.07 -0.67
C LYS A 851 49.64 -6.77 0.61
N ASN A 852 49.07 -7.03 1.78
CA ASN A 852 49.72 -6.76 3.06
C ASN A 852 50.94 -7.66 3.28
N ARG A 853 50.88 -8.94 2.88
CA ARG A 853 52.04 -9.84 2.89
C ARG A 853 53.19 -9.29 2.03
N LYS A 854 52.89 -8.78 0.82
CA LYS A 854 53.90 -8.14 -0.04
C LYS A 854 54.49 -6.87 0.58
N ILE A 855 53.66 -6.00 1.18
CA ILE A 855 54.09 -4.78 1.86
C ILE A 855 55.04 -5.12 3.01
N ILE A 856 54.62 -6.03 3.90
CA ILE A 856 55.41 -6.45 5.05
C ILE A 856 56.70 -7.14 4.60
N LYS A 857 56.65 -7.98 3.57
CA LYS A 857 57.85 -8.62 3.00
C LYS A 857 58.85 -7.59 2.46
N ALA A 858 58.37 -6.58 1.73
CA ALA A 858 59.21 -5.57 1.08
C ALA A 858 59.81 -4.58 2.08
N THR A 859 59.11 -4.28 3.17
CA THR A 859 59.47 -3.20 4.10
C THR A 859 59.82 -3.68 5.52
N PHE A 860 59.98 -4.98 5.73
CA PHE A 860 60.01 -5.61 7.05
C PHE A 860 60.87 -4.88 8.07
N LEU A 861 62.14 -4.60 7.73
CA LEU A 861 63.09 -3.90 8.60
C LEU A 861 63.18 -2.39 8.33
N SER A 862 62.79 -1.94 7.14
CA SER A 862 62.88 -0.53 6.75
C SER A 862 61.72 0.31 7.29
N ASN A 863 60.59 -0.29 7.63
CA ASN A 863 59.45 0.41 8.23
C ASN A 863 58.72 -0.47 9.29
N PRO A 864 59.39 -0.77 10.42
CA PRO A 864 58.88 -1.71 11.41
C PRO A 864 57.62 -1.20 12.14
N SER A 865 57.47 0.11 12.33
CA SER A 865 56.31 0.70 12.99
C SER A 865 55.03 0.56 12.15
N GLU A 866 55.13 0.73 10.83
CA GLU A 866 54.00 0.57 9.92
C GLU A 866 53.63 -0.90 9.74
N ASN A 867 54.60 -1.81 9.68
CA ASN A 867 54.35 -3.24 9.66
C ASN A 867 53.72 -3.76 10.95
N LEU A 868 54.13 -3.22 12.12
CA LEU A 868 53.47 -3.48 13.39
C LEU A 868 52.02 -3.00 13.37
N LYS A 869 51.73 -1.80 12.86
CA LYS A 869 50.35 -1.31 12.69
C LYS A 869 49.52 -2.20 11.78
N ILE A 870 50.09 -2.70 10.68
CA ILE A 870 49.41 -3.65 9.78
C ILE A 870 49.11 -4.96 10.51
N LEU A 871 50.05 -5.50 11.27
CA LEU A 871 49.79 -6.72 12.06
C LEU A 871 48.72 -6.45 13.14
N GLU A 872 48.80 -5.36 13.89
CA GLU A 872 47.84 -5.01 14.94
C GLU A 872 46.42 -4.76 14.42
N SER A 873 46.27 -4.22 13.20
CA SER A 873 44.95 -3.96 12.61
C SER A 873 44.27 -5.22 12.06
N TYR A 874 45.03 -6.19 11.56
CA TYR A 874 44.46 -7.35 10.83
C TYR A 874 44.61 -8.70 11.56
N SER A 875 45.46 -8.82 12.58
CA SER A 875 45.68 -10.08 13.30
C SER A 875 45.26 -10.03 14.76
N TYR A 876 44.91 -11.19 15.32
CA TYR A 876 44.70 -11.35 16.76
C TYR A 876 45.96 -11.94 17.38
N ASP A 877 46.29 -11.50 18.60
CA ASP A 877 47.51 -11.92 19.30
C ASP A 877 47.30 -13.12 20.22
N SER A 878 46.05 -13.48 20.47
CA SER A 878 45.67 -14.59 21.35
C SER A 878 44.25 -15.08 21.08
N MET A 879 43.97 -16.31 21.51
CA MET A 879 42.62 -16.90 21.48
C MET A 879 41.61 -16.07 22.26
N ASP A 880 41.96 -15.56 23.43
CA ASP A 880 41.05 -14.76 24.25
C ASP A 880 40.68 -13.43 23.57
N LYS A 881 41.61 -12.82 22.82
CA LYS A 881 41.29 -11.64 22.01
C LYS A 881 40.41 -11.97 20.82
N ALA A 882 40.59 -13.15 20.21
CA ALA A 882 39.90 -13.56 19.00
C ALA A 882 38.48 -14.08 19.25
N LEU A 883 38.29 -14.93 20.27
CA LEU A 883 37.03 -15.59 20.59
C LEU A 883 36.42 -15.20 21.95
N GLY A 884 37.11 -14.40 22.77
CA GLY A 884 36.59 -13.96 24.08
C GLY A 884 36.45 -15.11 25.07
N LYS A 885 35.58 -14.98 26.07
CA LYS A 885 35.14 -16.09 26.94
C LYS A 885 34.12 -16.99 26.22
N GLU A 886 33.80 -18.15 26.79
CA GLU A 886 32.87 -19.12 26.19
C GLU A 886 31.54 -18.47 25.74
N LEU A 887 30.89 -17.74 26.66
CA LEU A 887 29.65 -16.99 26.43
C LEU A 887 29.77 -15.85 25.41
N GLU A 888 30.99 -15.43 25.06
CA GLU A 888 31.27 -14.37 24.09
C GLU A 888 31.62 -14.92 22.70
N THR A 889 31.79 -16.25 22.57
CA THR A 889 32.33 -16.90 21.37
C THR A 889 31.52 -16.58 20.12
N SER A 890 30.20 -16.71 20.15
CA SER A 890 29.34 -16.34 19.01
C SER A 890 29.49 -14.88 18.58
N LYS A 891 29.53 -13.97 19.55
CA LYS A 891 29.66 -12.52 19.29
C LYS A 891 31.00 -12.21 18.65
N LYS A 892 32.08 -12.79 19.19
CA LYS A 892 33.44 -12.62 18.69
C LYS A 892 33.65 -13.26 17.33
N LEU A 893 33.00 -14.40 17.07
CA LEU A 893 32.96 -15.02 15.74
C LEU A 893 32.28 -14.10 14.71
N LEU A 894 31.14 -13.48 15.05
CA LEU A 894 30.48 -12.49 14.19
C LEU A 894 31.36 -11.28 13.90
N GLU A 895 32.08 -10.76 14.90
CA GLU A 895 33.08 -9.69 14.72
C GLU A 895 34.20 -10.15 13.77
N MET A 896 34.71 -11.36 13.94
CA MET A 896 35.76 -11.93 13.10
C MET A 896 35.32 -12.13 11.64
N LEU A 897 34.06 -12.53 11.41
CA LEU A 897 33.49 -12.68 10.06
C LEU A 897 33.35 -11.36 9.29
N THR A 898 33.50 -10.21 9.96
CA THR A 898 33.61 -8.90 9.28
C THR A 898 34.96 -8.69 8.60
N LYS A 899 35.98 -9.46 8.97
CA LYS A 899 37.30 -9.47 8.33
C LYS A 899 37.31 -10.51 7.22
N GLU A 900 37.43 -10.07 5.97
CA GLU A 900 37.36 -10.94 4.78
C GLU A 900 38.39 -12.08 4.79
N GLU A 901 39.59 -11.85 5.34
CA GLU A 901 40.62 -12.89 5.44
C GLU A 901 40.18 -14.07 6.31
N TYR A 902 39.58 -13.79 7.47
CA TYR A 902 39.10 -14.83 8.38
C TYR A 902 37.84 -15.50 7.85
N LYS A 903 36.91 -14.72 7.28
CA LYS A 903 35.69 -15.25 6.66
C LYS A 903 36.01 -16.27 5.58
N LYS A 904 36.93 -15.96 4.67
CA LYS A 904 37.37 -16.89 3.62
C LYS A 904 37.96 -18.17 4.22
N ALA A 905 38.87 -18.00 5.17
CA ALA A 905 39.59 -19.13 5.73
C ALA A 905 38.64 -20.06 6.52
N LEU A 906 37.73 -19.50 7.32
CA LEU A 906 36.70 -20.28 8.01
C LEU A 906 35.73 -20.98 7.05
N LEU A 907 35.36 -20.35 5.92
CA LEU A 907 34.52 -21.00 4.90
C LEU A 907 35.20 -22.23 4.29
N GLN A 908 36.50 -22.15 3.99
CA GLN A 908 37.26 -23.28 3.44
C GLN A 908 37.35 -24.46 4.42
N HIS A 909 37.40 -24.17 5.72
CA HIS A 909 37.48 -25.18 6.76
C HIS A 909 36.12 -25.60 7.34
N SER A 910 35.01 -25.01 6.87
CA SER A 910 33.66 -25.31 7.37
C SER A 910 33.25 -26.78 7.22
N SER A 911 33.80 -27.51 6.24
CA SER A 911 33.55 -28.94 6.05
C SER A 911 34.12 -29.84 7.14
N THR A 912 34.94 -29.29 8.04
CA THR A 912 35.46 -30.02 9.21
C THR A 912 34.48 -30.02 10.39
N PHE A 913 33.41 -29.21 10.32
CA PHE A 913 32.38 -29.16 11.36
C PHE A 913 31.42 -30.33 11.22
N GLU A 914 30.77 -30.73 12.30
CA GLU A 914 29.62 -31.63 12.21
C GLU A 914 28.56 -31.03 11.26
N ARG A 915 27.87 -31.88 10.48
CA ARG A 915 27.00 -31.40 9.39
C ARG A 915 25.92 -30.42 9.87
N SER A 916 25.35 -30.63 11.05
CA SER A 916 24.36 -29.75 11.68
C SER A 916 24.94 -28.35 11.96
N LEU A 917 26.15 -28.32 12.54
CA LEU A 917 26.91 -27.13 12.88
C LEU A 917 27.43 -26.40 11.62
N GLU A 918 27.88 -27.15 10.61
CA GLU A 918 28.27 -26.63 9.31
C GLU A 918 27.11 -25.86 8.65
N ILE A 919 25.92 -26.47 8.59
CA ILE A 919 24.74 -25.82 8.01
C ILE A 919 24.40 -24.53 8.77
N LYS A 920 24.46 -24.56 10.11
CA LYS A 920 24.20 -23.39 10.95
C LYS A 920 25.23 -22.29 10.73
N PHE A 921 26.51 -22.64 10.62
CA PHE A 921 27.60 -21.70 10.28
C PHE A 921 27.42 -21.10 8.88
N LEU A 922 27.15 -21.91 7.87
CA LEU A 922 26.95 -21.44 6.50
C LEU A 922 25.73 -20.50 6.40
N LYS A 923 24.63 -20.81 7.08
CA LYS A 923 23.47 -19.91 7.21
C LYS A 923 23.84 -18.60 7.92
N LEU A 924 24.71 -18.64 8.92
CA LEU A 924 25.22 -17.44 9.58
C LEU A 924 26.06 -16.56 8.63
N VAL A 925 26.91 -17.18 7.80
CA VAL A 925 27.71 -16.45 6.81
C VAL A 925 26.83 -15.89 5.68
N ASN A 926 25.81 -16.64 5.27
CA ASN A 926 24.83 -16.26 4.24
C ASN A 926 23.60 -15.52 4.78
N GLN A 927 23.66 -15.02 6.02
CA GLN A 927 22.50 -14.47 6.72
C GLN A 927 21.83 -13.29 6.00
N LYS A 928 22.54 -12.55 5.14
CA LYS A 928 21.96 -11.49 4.30
C LYS A 928 20.88 -12.03 3.37
N MET A 929 21.25 -13.07 2.62
CA MET A 929 20.37 -13.69 1.64
C MET A 929 19.22 -14.39 2.34
N GLU A 930 19.50 -15.14 3.41
CA GLU A 930 18.48 -15.81 4.22
C GLU A 930 17.47 -14.82 4.81
N PHE A 931 17.95 -13.70 5.35
CA PHE A 931 17.09 -12.65 5.87
C PHE A 931 16.23 -12.03 4.77
N LEU A 932 16.81 -11.70 3.60
CA LEU A 932 16.06 -11.18 2.45
C LEU A 932 14.96 -12.14 2.00
N ILE A 933 15.28 -13.42 1.81
CA ILE A 933 14.33 -14.46 1.40
C ILE A 933 13.18 -14.57 2.41
N LYS A 934 13.50 -14.55 3.72
CA LYS A 934 12.49 -14.60 4.78
C LYS A 934 11.58 -13.37 4.75
N ARG A 935 12.11 -12.18 4.49
CA ARG A 935 11.30 -10.95 4.37
C ARG A 935 10.37 -10.98 3.19
N ILE A 936 10.86 -11.38 2.02
CA ILE A 936 10.03 -11.57 0.83
C ILE A 936 8.95 -12.63 1.08
N TYR A 937 9.28 -13.71 1.78
CA TYR A 937 8.30 -14.73 2.18
C TYR A 937 7.20 -14.18 3.12
N LEU A 938 7.56 -13.31 4.07
CA LEU A 938 6.58 -12.65 4.93
C LEU A 938 5.71 -11.67 4.15
N ILE A 939 6.28 -10.90 3.22
CA ILE A 939 5.53 -10.01 2.31
C ILE A 939 4.50 -10.84 1.54
N ASP A 940 4.95 -11.93 0.90
CA ASP A 940 4.10 -12.88 0.18
C ASP A 940 2.97 -13.43 1.05
N ASN A 941 3.27 -13.93 2.24
CA ASN A 941 2.27 -14.47 3.14
C ASN A 941 1.26 -13.40 3.65
N ILE A 942 1.71 -12.17 3.90
CA ILE A 942 0.81 -11.09 4.33
C ILE A 942 -0.13 -10.69 3.20
N LEU A 943 0.37 -10.65 1.97
CA LEU A 943 -0.38 -10.25 0.77
C LEU A 943 -1.35 -11.34 0.28
N PHE A 944 -0.91 -12.59 0.25
CA PHE A 944 -1.64 -13.69 -0.39
C PHE A 944 -2.13 -14.78 0.59
N GLY A 945 -1.63 -14.82 1.82
CA GLY A 945 -1.95 -15.85 2.81
C GLY A 945 -1.16 -17.16 2.62
N PRO A 946 -1.00 -17.97 3.69
CA PRO A 946 -0.12 -19.14 3.69
C PRO A 946 -0.55 -20.30 2.77
N ASN A 947 -1.82 -20.33 2.34
CA ASN A 947 -2.41 -21.45 1.58
C ASN A 947 -2.59 -21.19 0.07
N CYS A 948 -2.12 -20.05 -0.45
CA CYS A 948 -2.38 -19.63 -1.84
C CYS A 948 -1.31 -20.03 -2.87
N LYS A 949 -0.34 -20.91 -2.52
CA LYS A 949 0.76 -21.30 -3.43
C LYS A 949 0.29 -21.87 -4.77
N ASN A 950 -0.79 -22.67 -4.79
CA ASN A 950 -1.35 -23.26 -6.02
C ASN A 950 -2.27 -22.31 -6.81
N VAL A 951 -2.58 -21.13 -6.24
CA VAL A 951 -3.46 -20.12 -6.83
C VAL A 951 -2.66 -19.05 -7.59
N ARG A 952 -1.36 -18.91 -7.29
CA ARG A 952 -0.42 -17.92 -7.85
C ARG A 952 -0.32 -17.90 -9.39
N LEU A 953 -0.42 -19.05 -10.05
CA LEU A 953 -0.23 -19.16 -11.51
C LEU A 953 -1.51 -19.01 -12.34
N ASP A 954 -2.69 -19.23 -11.73
CA ASP A 954 -3.99 -19.25 -12.44
C ASP A 954 -4.91 -18.09 -12.03
N ILE A 955 -4.62 -17.42 -10.90
CA ILE A 955 -5.31 -16.22 -10.43
C ILE A 955 -4.22 -15.21 -10.09
N MET A 956 -3.78 -14.43 -11.09
CA MET A 956 -3.35 -13.07 -10.78
C MET A 956 -4.54 -12.42 -10.07
N MET A 957 -4.51 -12.41 -8.74
CA MET A 957 -5.34 -11.52 -7.95
C MET A 957 -5.20 -10.15 -8.63
N PRO A 958 -6.29 -9.53 -9.12
CA PRO A 958 -6.17 -8.24 -9.75
C PRO A 958 -5.41 -7.32 -8.78
N PHE A 959 -4.33 -6.68 -9.26
CA PHE A 959 -3.57 -5.61 -8.59
C PHE A 959 -4.41 -4.77 -7.61
N PRO A 960 -5.67 -4.38 -7.94
CA PRO A 960 -6.59 -3.71 -7.02
C PRO A 960 -6.79 -4.35 -5.62
N SER A 961 -6.65 -5.66 -5.46
CA SER A 961 -6.90 -6.36 -4.18
C SER A 961 -5.75 -6.21 -3.17
N LEU A 962 -4.51 -6.04 -3.63
CA LEU A 962 -3.31 -5.85 -2.80
C LEU A 962 -3.20 -4.40 -2.33
N TYR A 963 -3.32 -3.46 -3.28
CA TYR A 963 -3.48 -2.03 -3.05
C TYR A 963 -4.52 -1.74 -1.96
N HIS A 964 -5.64 -2.45 -2.04
CA HIS A 964 -6.75 -2.26 -1.13
C HIS A 964 -6.49 -2.78 0.29
N GLN A 965 -5.81 -3.93 0.44
CA GLN A 965 -5.39 -4.40 1.77
C GLN A 965 -4.40 -3.42 2.40
N TYR A 966 -3.48 -2.87 1.60
CA TYR A 966 -2.51 -1.89 2.06
C TYR A 966 -3.18 -0.56 2.47
N GLU A 967 -4.07 -0.01 1.64
CA GLU A 967 -4.71 1.30 1.88
C GLU A 967 -5.61 1.30 3.13
N GLN A 968 -6.28 0.19 3.42
CA GLN A 968 -7.34 0.15 4.44
C GLN A 968 -6.94 -0.46 5.77
N LYS A 969 -5.91 -1.30 5.78
CA LYS A 969 -5.43 -1.99 6.97
C LYS A 969 -4.09 -1.40 7.37
N LEU A 970 -4.13 -0.43 8.28
CA LEU A 970 -2.92 0.25 8.79
C LEU A 970 -1.90 -0.76 9.36
N ASP A 971 -2.37 -1.89 9.90
CA ASP A 971 -1.55 -3.03 10.30
C ASP A 971 -0.84 -3.73 9.14
N VAL A 972 -1.53 -3.96 8.02
CA VAL A 972 -0.92 -4.53 6.80
C VAL A 972 0.11 -3.55 6.26
N LYS A 973 -0.28 -2.28 6.07
CA LYS A 973 0.61 -1.20 5.61
C LYS A 973 1.90 -1.12 6.41
N SER A 974 1.83 -0.91 7.73
CA SER A 974 3.03 -0.74 8.56
C SER A 974 3.94 -1.97 8.54
N SER A 975 3.36 -3.18 8.48
CA SER A 975 4.12 -4.42 8.42
C SER A 975 4.86 -4.54 7.09
N LEU A 976 4.18 -4.27 5.98
CA LEU A 976 4.76 -4.31 4.64
C LEU A 976 5.83 -3.22 4.45
N GLU A 977 5.61 -2.00 4.96
CA GLU A 977 6.64 -0.95 4.96
C GLU A 977 7.91 -1.40 5.69
N MET A 978 7.76 -2.06 6.85
CA MET A 978 8.90 -2.55 7.62
C MET A 978 9.67 -3.64 6.88
N LEU A 979 8.94 -4.59 6.28
CA LEU A 979 9.53 -5.72 5.54
C LEU A 979 10.20 -5.25 4.25
N LEU A 980 9.55 -4.35 3.50
CA LEU A 980 10.12 -3.77 2.30
C LEU A 980 11.35 -2.94 2.65
N PHE A 981 11.28 -2.12 3.69
CA PHE A 981 12.43 -1.36 4.17
C PHE A 981 13.63 -2.26 4.54
N ASP A 982 13.38 -3.40 5.19
CA ASP A 982 14.41 -4.41 5.46
C ASP A 982 15.06 -4.93 4.18
N CYS A 983 14.25 -5.27 3.16
CA CYS A 983 14.75 -5.69 1.86
C CYS A 983 15.65 -4.58 1.26
N MET A 984 15.16 -3.34 1.21
CA MET A 984 15.91 -2.20 0.67
C MET A 984 17.23 -1.97 1.41
N ASN A 985 17.26 -2.11 2.74
CA ASN A 985 18.48 -1.91 3.54
C ASN A 985 19.59 -2.93 3.26
N ILE A 986 19.25 -4.15 2.89
CA ILE A 986 20.23 -5.17 2.49
C ILE A 986 20.88 -4.78 1.15
N MET A 987 20.10 -4.15 0.28
CA MET A 987 20.42 -3.86 -1.11
C MET A 987 20.93 -2.42 -1.35
N ASP A 988 20.83 -1.54 -0.36
CA ASP A 988 21.09 -0.08 -0.41
C ASP A 988 22.40 0.37 -1.10
N LYS A 989 23.48 -0.41 -1.01
CA LYS A 989 24.79 0.00 -1.55
C LYS A 989 24.96 -0.25 -3.05
N ARG A 990 23.88 -0.57 -3.78
CA ARG A 990 23.91 -1.14 -5.13
C ARG A 990 23.28 -0.20 -6.15
N LYS A 991 24.13 0.44 -6.96
CA LYS A 991 23.69 1.31 -8.07
C LYS A 991 22.92 0.55 -9.14
N ASP A 992 23.21 -0.73 -9.33
CA ASP A 992 22.52 -1.62 -10.27
C ASP A 992 21.10 -2.00 -9.83
N LEU A 993 20.79 -1.83 -8.54
CA LEU A 993 19.46 -2.04 -7.97
C LEU A 993 18.79 -0.72 -7.57
N SER A 994 19.36 0.44 -7.92
CA SER A 994 18.75 1.73 -7.56
C SER A 994 17.32 1.86 -8.08
N ASP A 995 17.08 1.28 -9.26
CA ASP A 995 15.78 1.33 -9.95
C ASP A 995 14.68 0.55 -9.20
N LEU A 996 15.05 -0.41 -8.34
CA LEU A 996 14.09 -1.09 -7.45
C LEU A 996 13.62 -0.19 -6.30
N TYR A 997 14.33 0.89 -5.99
CA TYR A 997 14.01 1.79 -4.87
C TYR A 997 13.70 3.20 -5.32
N THR A 998 13.83 3.52 -6.61
CA THR A 998 13.34 4.78 -7.14
C THR A 998 11.86 4.68 -7.46
N LYS A 999 11.13 5.73 -7.12
CA LYS A 999 9.75 5.88 -7.54
C LYS A 999 9.69 6.16 -9.04
N MET A 1000 8.94 5.35 -9.79
CA MET A 1000 8.82 5.47 -11.24
C MET A 1000 7.55 6.20 -11.68
N ASN A 1001 6.56 6.32 -10.80
CA ASN A 1001 5.30 7.01 -11.09
C ASN A 1001 5.40 8.55 -11.08
N ASN A 1002 4.40 9.19 -11.69
CA ASN A 1002 4.44 10.60 -12.12
C ASN A 1002 4.69 11.64 -11.00
N MET A 1003 4.15 11.45 -9.79
CA MET A 1003 4.30 12.42 -8.70
C MET A 1003 5.52 12.04 -7.86
N PHE A 1004 6.52 12.91 -7.74
CA PHE A 1004 7.82 12.60 -7.07
C PHE A 1004 8.62 11.47 -7.75
N ALA A 1005 8.58 11.38 -9.08
CA ALA A 1005 9.42 10.46 -9.85
C ALA A 1005 10.91 10.63 -9.50
N GLY A 1006 11.63 9.52 -9.42
CA GLY A 1006 13.05 9.46 -9.04
C GLY A 1006 13.32 9.65 -7.55
N VAL A 1007 12.30 9.83 -6.70
CA VAL A 1007 12.52 9.87 -5.25
C VAL A 1007 12.87 8.47 -4.74
N ASP A 1008 13.87 8.43 -3.87
CA ASP A 1008 14.32 7.25 -3.17
C ASP A 1008 13.28 6.82 -2.11
N LEU A 1009 12.58 5.72 -2.39
CA LEU A 1009 11.59 5.09 -1.51
C LEU A 1009 12.22 4.67 -0.18
N ARG A 1010 13.49 4.27 -0.18
CA ARG A 1010 14.18 3.91 1.05
C ARG A 1010 14.28 5.11 1.97
N ASN A 1011 14.63 6.29 1.46
CA ASN A 1011 14.72 7.51 2.27
C ASN A 1011 13.35 7.93 2.83
N ILE A 1012 12.28 7.72 2.07
CA ILE A 1012 10.91 7.96 2.56
C ILE A 1012 10.58 6.99 3.71
N LEU A 1013 10.91 5.70 3.55
CA LEU A 1013 10.66 4.69 4.58
C LEU A 1013 11.56 4.89 5.81
N SER A 1014 12.85 5.19 5.65
CA SER A 1014 13.82 5.36 6.74
C SER A 1014 13.65 6.65 7.51
N HIS A 1015 13.66 7.79 6.80
CA HIS A 1015 13.76 9.12 7.38
C HIS A 1015 12.43 9.86 7.39
N GLY A 1016 11.52 9.45 6.50
CA GLY A 1016 10.31 10.22 6.23
C GLY A 1016 10.68 11.54 5.61
N ASN A 1017 10.70 11.60 4.29
CA ASN A 1017 10.64 12.90 3.65
C ASN A 1017 9.24 13.44 3.91
N ILE A 1018 9.13 14.22 4.98
CA ILE A 1018 7.89 14.77 5.51
C ILE A 1018 7.06 15.41 4.41
N LEU A 1019 7.72 16.07 3.47
CA LEU A 1019 7.04 16.73 2.38
C LEU A 1019 6.49 15.73 1.36
N VAL A 1020 7.26 14.70 0.99
CA VAL A 1020 6.78 13.63 0.09
C VAL A 1020 5.68 12.80 0.75
N ASP A 1021 5.81 12.50 2.04
CA ASP A 1021 4.77 11.82 2.81
C ASP A 1021 3.50 12.67 2.91
N THR A 1022 3.64 13.96 3.19
CA THR A 1022 2.52 14.88 3.34
C THR A 1022 1.83 15.13 2.01
N LEU A 1023 2.58 15.41 0.96
CA LEU A 1023 2.03 15.58 -0.39
C LEU A 1023 1.47 14.25 -0.92
N GLY A 1024 2.09 13.11 -0.59
CA GLY A 1024 1.51 11.79 -0.86
C GLY A 1024 0.16 11.61 -0.16
N ILE A 1025 0.08 11.85 1.14
CA ILE A 1025 -1.15 11.68 1.95
C ILE A 1025 -2.25 12.66 1.53
N LEU A 1026 -1.90 13.92 1.31
CA LEU A 1026 -2.87 14.99 1.03
C LEU A 1026 -3.41 14.92 -0.41
N LEU A 1027 -2.59 14.51 -1.37
CA LEU A 1027 -2.88 14.70 -2.79
C LEU A 1027 -3.31 13.40 -3.44
N ASP A 1028 -2.44 12.39 -3.41
CA ASP A 1028 -2.76 11.07 -3.95
C ASP A 1028 -2.17 9.99 -3.04
N PRO A 1029 -2.95 9.57 -2.02
CA PRO A 1029 -2.49 8.57 -1.09
C PRO A 1029 -2.19 7.25 -1.80
N GLY A 1030 -2.71 7.00 -3.01
CA GLY A 1030 -2.49 5.79 -3.78
C GLY A 1030 -1.18 5.75 -4.57
N ASP A 1031 -0.55 6.89 -4.83
CA ASP A 1031 0.65 6.94 -5.67
C ASP A 1031 1.87 6.25 -5.06
N PHE A 1032 2.21 6.65 -3.83
CA PHE A 1032 3.28 6.01 -3.09
C PHE A 1032 2.99 4.51 -2.88
N LEU A 1033 1.73 4.17 -2.63
CA LEU A 1033 1.29 2.78 -2.41
C LEU A 1033 1.47 1.92 -3.65
N SER A 1034 1.04 2.42 -4.81
CA SER A 1034 1.16 1.70 -6.07
C SER A 1034 2.61 1.36 -6.42
N GLU A 1035 3.55 2.25 -6.06
CA GLU A 1035 4.97 2.01 -6.25
C GLU A 1035 5.49 0.95 -5.26
N LEU A 1036 5.15 1.06 -3.97
CA LEU A 1036 5.57 0.07 -2.98
C LEU A 1036 5.04 -1.34 -3.33
N ASP A 1037 3.79 -1.42 -3.81
CA ASP A 1037 3.18 -2.67 -4.28
C ASP A 1037 3.92 -3.25 -5.49
N ALA A 1038 4.25 -2.41 -6.48
CA ALA A 1038 5.02 -2.85 -7.65
C ALA A 1038 6.38 -3.43 -7.23
N LYS A 1039 7.09 -2.75 -6.32
CA LYS A 1039 8.38 -3.24 -5.82
C LYS A 1039 8.26 -4.51 -4.99
N MET A 1040 7.20 -4.63 -4.19
CA MET A 1040 6.93 -5.88 -3.45
C MET A 1040 6.66 -7.05 -4.38
N LEU A 1041 5.88 -6.85 -5.45
CA LEU A 1041 5.60 -7.89 -6.43
C LEU A 1041 6.85 -8.30 -7.21
N GLU A 1042 7.66 -7.33 -7.66
CA GLU A 1042 8.96 -7.60 -8.31
C GLU A 1042 9.86 -8.48 -7.42
N LEU A 1043 9.92 -8.20 -6.11
CA LEU A 1043 10.69 -9.00 -5.15
C LEU A 1043 10.10 -10.40 -4.93
N ILE A 1044 8.77 -10.53 -4.90
CA ILE A 1044 8.08 -11.82 -4.74
C ILE A 1044 8.32 -12.70 -5.98
N GLU A 1045 8.28 -12.14 -7.18
CA GLU A 1045 8.61 -12.83 -8.43
C GLU A 1045 10.06 -13.35 -8.43
N ASP A 1046 10.99 -12.56 -7.89
CA ASP A 1046 12.41 -12.92 -7.80
C ASP A 1046 12.73 -13.89 -6.63
N GLN A 1047 11.75 -14.26 -5.81
CA GLN A 1047 11.97 -15.05 -4.58
C GLN A 1047 12.59 -16.43 -4.84
N GLU A 1048 12.12 -17.14 -5.86
CA GLU A 1048 12.60 -18.48 -6.19
C GLU A 1048 14.05 -18.44 -6.67
N THR A 1049 14.40 -17.45 -7.49
CA THR A 1049 15.78 -17.18 -7.92
C THR A 1049 16.70 -16.89 -6.73
N LEU A 1050 16.27 -16.08 -5.75
CA LEU A 1050 17.06 -15.79 -4.54
C LEU A 1050 17.31 -17.06 -3.71
N ARG A 1051 16.30 -17.93 -3.57
CA ARG A 1051 16.45 -19.24 -2.91
C ARG A 1051 17.42 -20.13 -3.66
N ALA A 1052 17.24 -20.27 -4.97
CA ALA A 1052 18.13 -21.08 -5.80
C ALA A 1052 19.58 -20.57 -5.75
N LEU A 1053 19.81 -19.25 -5.74
CA LEU A 1053 21.13 -18.65 -5.53
C LEU A 1053 21.71 -18.99 -4.15
N SER A 1054 20.89 -18.93 -3.10
CA SER A 1054 21.28 -19.28 -1.73
C SER A 1054 21.70 -20.75 -1.64
N ASP A 1055 20.85 -21.66 -2.11
CA ASP A 1055 21.07 -23.11 -2.08
C ASP A 1055 22.29 -23.50 -2.91
N PHE A 1056 22.43 -22.93 -4.11
CA PHE A 1056 23.59 -23.15 -4.98
C PHE A 1056 24.89 -22.70 -4.32
N TRP A 1057 24.89 -21.55 -3.62
CA TRP A 1057 26.04 -21.08 -2.87
C TRP A 1057 26.36 -21.97 -1.67
N MET A 1058 25.35 -22.44 -0.93
CA MET A 1058 25.54 -23.33 0.22
C MET A 1058 26.18 -24.67 -0.19
N GLU A 1059 25.82 -25.17 -1.38
CA GLU A 1059 26.35 -26.42 -1.94
C GLU A 1059 27.78 -26.28 -2.47
N HIS A 1060 28.03 -25.26 -3.32
CA HIS A 1060 29.29 -25.15 -4.07
C HIS A 1060 30.32 -24.20 -3.44
N LYS A 1061 29.88 -23.33 -2.51
CA LYS A 1061 30.70 -22.36 -1.76
C LYS A 1061 31.66 -21.54 -2.63
N PRO A 1062 31.21 -20.92 -3.74
CA PRO A 1062 32.09 -20.14 -4.60
C PRO A 1062 32.72 -18.97 -3.83
N ASN A 1063 34.00 -18.72 -4.10
CA ASN A 1063 34.77 -17.69 -3.41
C ASN A 1063 34.63 -16.30 -4.06
N THR A 1064 34.31 -16.25 -5.35
CA THR A 1064 34.14 -14.99 -6.10
C THR A 1064 32.86 -15.02 -6.92
N THR A 1065 32.33 -13.84 -7.26
CA THR A 1065 31.15 -13.71 -8.13
C THR A 1065 31.42 -14.33 -9.50
N GLU A 1066 32.67 -14.27 -9.98
CA GLU A 1066 33.08 -14.77 -11.28
C GLU A 1066 33.17 -16.30 -11.27
N ASP A 1067 33.61 -16.89 -10.16
CA ASP A 1067 33.57 -18.35 -9.95
C ASP A 1067 32.12 -18.83 -9.91
N LEU A 1068 31.23 -18.11 -9.22
CA LEU A 1068 29.80 -18.39 -9.21
C LEU A 1068 29.21 -18.35 -10.63
N LYS A 1069 29.51 -17.31 -11.43
CA LYS A 1069 29.07 -17.20 -12.84
C LYS A 1069 29.57 -18.37 -13.69
N LYS A 1070 30.82 -18.79 -13.50
CA LYS A 1070 31.37 -19.96 -14.21
C LYS A 1070 30.67 -21.25 -13.81
N LEU A 1071 30.44 -21.46 -12.51
CA LEU A 1071 29.75 -22.65 -12.01
C LEU A 1071 28.31 -22.71 -12.52
N ILE A 1072 27.58 -21.60 -12.52
CA ILE A 1072 26.22 -21.52 -13.10
C ILE A 1072 26.23 -21.92 -14.58
N LYS A 1073 27.24 -21.47 -15.35
CA LYS A 1073 27.38 -21.88 -16.77
C LYS A 1073 27.68 -23.36 -16.93
N ILE A 1074 28.48 -23.95 -16.04
CA ILE A 1074 28.84 -25.38 -16.05
C ILE A 1074 27.63 -26.24 -15.67
N HIS A 1075 26.83 -25.80 -14.70
CA HIS A 1075 25.68 -26.54 -14.15
C HIS A 1075 24.34 -26.14 -14.79
N ASN A 1076 24.34 -25.65 -16.04
CA ASN A 1076 23.17 -25.08 -16.73
C ASN A 1076 21.96 -26.01 -16.89
N GLN A 1077 22.14 -27.32 -16.66
CA GLN A 1077 21.09 -28.35 -16.72
C GLN A 1077 20.44 -28.67 -15.36
N SER A 1078 20.95 -28.14 -14.25
CA SER A 1078 20.34 -28.35 -12.94
C SER A 1078 19.08 -27.50 -12.76
N GLU A 1079 18.09 -28.04 -12.04
CA GLU A 1079 16.81 -27.36 -11.76
C GLU A 1079 17.01 -26.02 -11.05
N ASN A 1080 17.92 -25.98 -10.05
CA ASN A 1080 18.31 -24.74 -9.37
C ASN A 1080 18.87 -23.70 -10.33
N VAL A 1081 19.73 -24.08 -11.29
CA VAL A 1081 20.29 -23.12 -12.25
C VAL A 1081 19.24 -22.63 -13.24
N ALA A 1082 18.27 -23.47 -13.62
CA ALA A 1082 17.15 -23.04 -14.45
C ALA A 1082 16.34 -21.91 -13.76
N ASP A 1083 16.10 -22.01 -12.45
CA ASP A 1083 15.40 -20.98 -11.68
C ASP A 1083 16.24 -19.71 -11.45
N ILE A 1084 17.57 -19.84 -11.42
CA ILE A 1084 18.48 -18.68 -11.39
C ILE A 1084 18.39 -17.92 -12.72
N ILE A 1085 18.50 -18.62 -13.85
CA ILE A 1085 18.60 -18.00 -15.19
C ILE A 1085 17.27 -17.37 -15.64
N LYS A 1086 16.12 -17.81 -15.12
CA LYS A 1086 14.81 -17.21 -15.41
C LYS A 1086 14.70 -15.73 -15.01
N CYS A 1087 15.41 -15.29 -13.98
CA CYS A 1087 15.36 -13.92 -13.49
C CYS A 1087 16.46 -13.06 -14.14
N HIS A 1088 16.10 -12.08 -14.95
CA HIS A 1088 17.07 -11.18 -15.58
C HIS A 1088 17.96 -10.37 -14.60
N ARG A 1089 17.59 -10.28 -13.31
CA ARG A 1089 18.31 -9.56 -12.25
C ARG A 1089 19.21 -10.46 -11.39
N TRP A 1090 19.30 -11.77 -11.66
CA TRP A 1090 20.02 -12.70 -10.78
C TRP A 1090 21.49 -12.30 -10.55
N GLU A 1091 22.16 -11.73 -11.55
CA GLU A 1091 23.55 -11.26 -11.41
C GLU A 1091 23.70 -10.11 -10.40
N SER A 1092 22.71 -9.22 -10.36
CA SER A 1092 22.65 -8.13 -9.37
C SER A 1092 22.35 -8.64 -7.96
N TYR A 1093 21.69 -9.80 -7.82
CA TYR A 1093 21.48 -10.45 -6.51
C TYR A 1093 22.66 -11.32 -6.06
N ALA A 1094 23.43 -11.88 -7.00
CA ALA A 1094 24.57 -12.76 -6.72
C ALA A 1094 25.60 -12.14 -5.78
N VAL A 1095 25.71 -10.81 -5.78
CA VAL A 1095 26.61 -10.03 -4.92
C VAL A 1095 26.17 -9.89 -3.46
N ILE A 1096 24.93 -10.25 -3.14
CA ILE A 1096 24.43 -10.31 -1.76
C ILE A 1096 25.03 -11.54 -1.06
N LEU A 1097 25.36 -12.57 -1.85
CA LEU A 1097 26.01 -13.78 -1.36
C LEU A 1097 27.39 -13.44 -0.76
N PRO A 1098 27.96 -14.35 0.05
CA PRO A 1098 29.27 -14.18 0.67
C PRO A 1098 30.46 -14.30 -0.31
N THR A 1099 30.30 -13.86 -1.56
CA THR A 1099 31.32 -13.91 -2.63
C THR A 1099 32.15 -12.63 -2.68
N ARG A 1100 33.39 -12.73 -3.15
CA ARG A 1100 34.22 -11.54 -3.46
C ARG A 1100 33.72 -10.87 -4.75
N GLN A 1101 33.70 -9.54 -4.74
CA GLN A 1101 33.59 -8.73 -5.96
C GLN A 1101 34.94 -8.60 -6.65
#